data_AF-A0A221W9V4-F1
#
_entry.id   AF-A0A221W9V4-F1
#
_cell.length_a   1.000
_cell.length_b   1.000
_cell.length_c   1.000
_cell.angle_alpha   90.00
_cell.angle_beta   90.00
_cell.angle_gamma   90.00
#
_symmetry.space_group_name_H-M   'P 1'
#
loop_
_entity.id
_entity.type
_entity.pdbx_description
1 polymer ?
#
loop_
_entity_poly.entity_id
_entity_poly.type
_entity_poly.pdbx_seq_one_letter_code
_entity_poly.pdbx_strand_id
1 'polypeptide(L)'
;MAIPGPDTRVVELRVHGILGTTPERLTDSVAAVEVAGDGLGRVVRPADRLRRPAPGPVLQTTARPVPRIVEGYLWGRMTSGGLAKAAWAMLFPFAMANVAHWMLPPARRDSRFGHLLGHALRALLRVASLLLTALLVAQVTVVSLDLVAAQCLQPGGPCLAGVAPDWLRGEWARLAVGLVPPALLILLLHQVAKVDWEVNKAEAGASTNPASKLSGMRQDVPPPPAQSAVLPGDAVEADPDTPALRALHTTGALATAAVMATGGPAGPLTATAAQVWVSAVVLFLVSLVGVLLLDDPAHPPAAASRGLRLLLGAVPRKLIVTSGVAVLAASVVVMRPLPSPSSTPARFSGDTIGLLVLGFACCALLFAVLLAPAAWSARREWANRPRSLRPWAGGWMAAPVLAMSGLLGAGFGAGIALTVVTLLGTEHVTPPPAYETVTVLWGATAVLSLLALAVIVPVILTRRWLAEHQDRLAPAEATLLHAGRPDDRRTAARAWWWANLEREHLHHALLAFALLLTLGAGVASIQYVTDADVPEWLEPLATVGVLALAVFALALVRTVYLAKSRPNTARLLGVLADLTCFWPREAHPTVPPCYALKVVPELVHRATEHLRDPAARVVLVGHSQGSLLAAVAAGRLLRTLPDSDRARLGLVTVGSQLQWAYPRAFPAVVPHESLTELSGSLSGRWRALCRGTDALGGGVTTWNRQVYEGTLIGVGFRADGTEGPLPSATRSPSGALVLGGDHWLPDPARGPFTGKRWGPGVLGHNDFNSDPEWDRAVAIAAGLELPPRGQAGEYSHLLAGVRGHVTEPDDLDDALDGADDGEPEVPTIVVTRVDAVRPATAEQSMTALPSGDGVSPATTEPGRESDGPRTGSPGGPTQTGPAQGGPTQAKGRAGRKKSRRDNVVVVDENGDPVAPDAPRGKSTPWERGGDLPGRRKS
;
A
#
# COMPACT_ATOMS: atom_id res chain seq x y z
N MET A 1 26.43 -15.32 -21.07
CA MET A 1 26.30 -15.35 -19.59
C MET A 1 27.58 -15.98 -19.04
N ALA A 2 28.36 -15.30 -18.21
CA ALA A 2 29.59 -15.87 -17.68
C ALA A 2 29.25 -17.08 -16.78
N ILE A 3 29.82 -18.24 -17.10
CA ILE A 3 29.61 -19.48 -16.35
C ILE A 3 30.15 -19.26 -14.91
N PRO A 4 29.40 -19.61 -13.86
CA PRO A 4 29.85 -19.42 -12.48
C PRO A 4 31.18 -20.15 -12.22
N GLY A 5 32.25 -19.41 -11.95
CA GLY A 5 33.56 -19.96 -11.57
C GLY A 5 33.56 -20.55 -10.14
N PRO A 6 34.58 -21.32 -9.73
CA PRO A 6 34.68 -21.96 -8.41
C PRO A 6 34.44 -21.01 -7.23
N ASP A 7 34.86 -19.76 -7.34
CA ASP A 7 34.77 -18.76 -6.26
C ASP A 7 33.43 -18.03 -6.20
N THR A 8 32.46 -18.43 -7.03
CA THR A 8 31.14 -17.77 -7.08
C THR A 8 30.48 -17.81 -5.70
N ARG A 9 29.95 -16.67 -5.27
CA ARG A 9 29.17 -16.52 -4.04
C ARG A 9 27.94 -15.65 -4.26
N VAL A 10 26.91 -15.86 -3.43
CA VAL A 10 25.65 -15.11 -3.48
C VAL A 10 25.56 -14.17 -2.30
N VAL A 11 25.23 -12.92 -2.56
CA VAL A 11 24.87 -11.92 -1.56
C VAL A 11 23.36 -11.71 -1.63
N GLU A 12 22.68 -12.07 -0.56
CA GLU A 12 21.24 -11.92 -0.39
C GLU A 12 20.97 -10.68 0.46
N LEU A 13 20.58 -9.57 -0.18
CA LEU A 13 20.33 -8.29 0.50
C LEU A 13 18.82 -8.13 0.74
N ARG A 14 18.40 -8.40 1.98
CA ARG A 14 16.99 -8.45 2.41
C ARG A 14 16.50 -7.11 2.93
N VAL A 15 15.32 -6.71 2.49
CA VAL A 15 14.64 -5.47 2.88
C VAL A 15 13.25 -5.84 3.41
N HIS A 16 13.00 -5.49 4.67
CA HIS A 16 11.73 -5.81 5.33
C HIS A 16 10.60 -4.85 4.94
N GLY A 17 9.36 -5.24 5.24
CA GLY A 17 8.17 -4.39 5.11
C GLY A 17 7.85 -3.58 6.38
N ILE A 18 6.71 -2.90 6.42
CA ILE A 18 6.45 -1.81 7.39
C ILE A 18 6.21 -2.28 8.83
N LEU A 19 5.83 -3.54 9.04
CA LEU A 19 5.47 -4.07 10.37
C LEU A 19 6.63 -4.14 11.37
N GLY A 20 7.81 -3.62 11.00
CA GLY A 20 9.04 -3.79 11.74
C GLY A 20 9.46 -5.26 11.72
N THR A 21 10.75 -5.50 11.74
CA THR A 21 11.27 -6.85 11.93
C THR A 21 12.46 -6.75 12.86
N THR A 22 12.73 -7.84 13.59
CA THR A 22 13.98 -7.92 14.34
C THR A 22 15.11 -8.26 13.38
N PRO A 23 16.36 -7.86 13.67
CA PRO A 23 17.52 -8.27 12.90
C PRO A 23 17.53 -9.78 12.61
N GLU A 24 17.26 -10.58 13.64
CA GLU A 24 17.28 -12.06 13.60
C GLU A 24 16.20 -12.63 12.69
N ARG A 25 14.99 -12.05 12.70
CA ARG A 25 13.90 -12.47 11.80
C ARG A 25 14.21 -12.10 10.36
N LEU A 26 14.81 -10.93 10.11
CA LEU A 26 15.17 -10.52 8.74
C LEU A 26 16.25 -11.43 8.15
N THR A 27 17.29 -11.74 8.93
CA THR A 27 18.41 -12.58 8.49
C THR A 27 18.13 -14.08 8.66
N ASP A 28 16.96 -14.46 9.20
CA ASP A 28 16.59 -15.83 9.57
C ASP A 28 17.67 -16.54 10.40
N SER A 29 18.15 -15.85 11.45
CA SER A 29 19.23 -16.32 12.30
C SER A 29 18.81 -16.37 13.78
N VAL A 30 19.65 -16.98 14.61
CA VAL A 30 19.46 -16.98 16.08
C VAL A 30 19.93 -15.67 16.69
N ALA A 31 21.02 -15.11 16.14
CA ALA A 31 21.56 -13.81 16.51
C ALA A 31 21.96 -13.05 15.24
N ALA A 32 21.94 -11.73 15.31
CA ALA A 32 22.42 -10.85 14.25
C ALA A 32 23.21 -9.68 14.84
N VAL A 33 24.15 -9.16 14.05
CA VAL A 33 25.02 -8.04 14.42
C VAL A 33 24.94 -6.96 13.35
N GLU A 34 24.97 -5.71 13.77
CA GLU A 34 25.06 -4.55 12.89
C GLU A 34 26.49 -4.43 12.33
N VAL A 35 26.60 -4.33 11.01
CA VAL A 35 27.89 -4.30 10.30
C VAL A 35 28.15 -2.99 9.56
N ALA A 36 27.10 -2.22 9.28
CA ALA A 36 27.15 -0.92 8.64
C ALA A 36 25.86 -0.12 8.94
N GLY A 37 25.82 1.14 8.55
CA GLY A 37 24.69 2.06 8.78
C GLY A 37 24.99 3.19 9.77
N ASP A 38 23.99 4.05 9.97
CA ASP A 38 24.06 5.27 10.79
C ASP A 38 23.16 5.20 12.05
N GLY A 39 22.69 4.00 12.40
CA GLY A 39 21.76 3.76 13.48
C GLY A 39 20.28 3.98 13.14
N LEU A 40 19.95 4.75 12.09
CA LEU A 40 18.60 4.89 11.53
C LEU A 40 18.35 3.89 10.41
N GLY A 41 19.23 3.86 9.40
CA GLY A 41 19.38 2.80 8.42
C GLY A 41 20.52 1.88 8.87
N ARG A 42 20.24 0.59 9.05
CA ARG A 42 21.22 -0.35 9.60
C ARG A 42 21.34 -1.59 8.74
N VAL A 43 22.57 -1.97 8.43
CA VAL A 43 22.88 -3.23 7.77
C VAL A 43 23.24 -4.24 8.83
N VAL A 44 22.51 -5.35 8.88
CA VAL A 44 22.74 -6.45 9.82
C VAL A 44 23.14 -7.72 9.09
N ARG A 45 23.94 -8.56 9.74
CA ARG A 45 24.29 -9.91 9.29
C ARG A 45 24.00 -10.93 10.39
N PRO A 46 23.79 -12.22 10.04
CA PRO A 46 23.86 -13.30 11.02
C PRO A 46 25.13 -13.19 11.87
N ALA A 47 25.04 -13.56 13.14
CA ALA A 47 26.16 -13.49 14.07
C ALA A 47 26.46 -14.85 14.70
N ASP A 48 27.74 -15.11 14.95
CA ASP A 48 28.20 -16.24 15.77
C ASP A 48 27.95 -16.00 17.28
N ARG A 49 28.29 -16.97 18.12
CA ARG A 49 28.14 -16.86 19.59
C ARG A 49 28.94 -15.71 20.20
N LEU A 50 29.97 -15.21 19.51
CA LEU A 50 30.81 -14.09 19.93
C LEU A 50 30.36 -12.75 19.30
N ARG A 51 29.18 -12.71 18.69
CA ARG A 51 28.62 -11.55 17.97
C ARG A 51 29.47 -11.08 16.78
N ARG A 52 30.27 -11.96 16.18
CA ARG A 52 31.00 -11.65 14.95
C ARG A 52 30.13 -11.97 13.73
N PRO A 53 30.24 -11.22 12.63
CA PRO A 53 29.49 -11.51 11.41
C PRO A 53 29.79 -12.91 10.90
N ALA A 54 28.75 -13.71 10.71
CA ALA A 54 28.82 -15.06 10.18
C ALA A 54 28.20 -15.11 8.77
N PRO A 55 28.66 -16.02 7.89
CA PRO A 55 27.99 -16.27 6.63
C PRO A 55 26.59 -16.84 6.87
N GLY A 56 25.72 -16.70 5.87
CA GLY A 56 24.41 -17.35 5.89
C GLY A 56 24.53 -18.86 5.64
N PRO A 57 23.43 -19.61 5.80
CA PRO A 57 23.41 -21.03 5.44
C PRO A 57 23.77 -21.19 3.96
N VAL A 58 24.61 -22.17 3.61
CA VAL A 58 25.05 -22.42 2.24
C VAL A 58 23.85 -22.59 1.31
N LEU A 59 23.89 -21.94 0.14
CA LEU A 59 22.83 -22.03 -0.85
C LEU A 59 23.00 -23.34 -1.62
N GLN A 60 22.01 -24.22 -1.52
CA GLN A 60 22.00 -25.45 -2.32
C GLN A 60 21.54 -25.10 -3.73
N THR A 61 22.34 -25.48 -4.72
CA THR A 61 21.98 -25.38 -6.14
C THR A 61 22.06 -26.76 -6.78
N THR A 62 21.39 -26.95 -7.92
CA THR A 62 21.45 -28.21 -8.69
C THR A 62 22.87 -28.63 -9.08
N ALA A 63 23.78 -27.68 -9.31
CA ALA A 63 25.15 -27.98 -9.70
C ALA A 63 26.06 -28.24 -8.50
N ARG A 64 26.07 -27.34 -7.51
CA ARG A 64 26.89 -27.46 -6.30
C ARG A 64 26.43 -26.52 -5.17
N PRO A 65 26.89 -26.75 -3.93
CA PRO A 65 26.69 -25.78 -2.84
C PRO A 65 27.47 -24.48 -3.12
N VAL A 66 26.85 -23.33 -2.86
CA VAL A 66 27.42 -22.00 -3.12
C VAL A 66 27.44 -21.17 -1.82
N PRO A 67 28.58 -20.54 -1.45
CA PRO A 67 28.65 -19.66 -0.29
C PRO A 67 27.61 -18.53 -0.38
N ARG A 68 26.91 -18.28 0.73
CA ARG A 68 25.88 -17.24 0.82
C ARG A 68 26.17 -16.25 1.94
N ILE A 69 26.13 -14.96 1.61
CA ILE A 69 26.16 -13.86 2.57
C ILE A 69 24.73 -13.32 2.67
N VAL A 70 24.14 -13.34 3.86
CA VAL A 70 22.83 -12.74 4.10
C VAL A 70 23.02 -11.40 4.79
N GLU A 71 22.53 -10.34 4.19
CA GLU A 71 22.48 -9.00 4.78
C GLU A 71 21.03 -8.56 4.91
N GLY A 72 20.66 -7.99 6.05
CA GLY A 72 19.37 -7.34 6.25
C GLY A 72 19.54 -5.84 6.33
N TYR A 73 18.77 -5.08 5.56
CA TYR A 73 18.68 -3.62 5.69
C TYR A 73 17.44 -3.25 6.52
N LEU A 74 17.68 -2.73 7.73
CA LEU A 74 16.67 -2.35 8.70
C LEU A 74 16.42 -0.84 8.63
N TRP A 75 15.19 -0.47 8.28
CA TRP A 75 14.72 0.92 8.21
C TRP A 75 13.55 1.20 9.16
N GLY A 76 13.10 0.20 9.91
CA GLY A 76 11.93 0.32 10.79
C GLY A 76 12.00 1.47 11.80
N ARG A 77 13.19 1.96 12.16
CA ARG A 77 13.36 3.14 13.03
C ARG A 77 12.93 4.45 12.37
N MET A 78 12.78 4.50 11.04
CA MET A 78 12.28 5.69 10.33
C MET A 78 10.75 5.83 10.50
N THR A 79 10.02 4.71 10.56
CA THR A 79 8.55 4.70 10.65
C THR A 79 8.00 4.34 12.03
N SER A 80 8.81 3.74 12.91
CA SER A 80 8.37 3.29 14.24
C SER A 80 9.20 3.91 15.37
N GLY A 81 8.55 4.14 16.52
CA GLY A 81 9.17 4.57 17.78
C GLY A 81 9.16 6.08 18.06
N GLY A 82 8.61 6.48 19.21
CA GLY A 82 8.62 7.86 19.73
C GLY A 82 7.27 8.59 19.63
N LEU A 83 6.98 9.49 20.58
CA LEU A 83 5.77 10.32 20.57
C LEU A 83 5.70 11.22 19.32
N ALA A 84 6.84 11.69 18.82
CA ALA A 84 6.93 12.48 17.60
C ALA A 84 6.42 11.73 16.35
N LYS A 85 6.64 10.41 16.27
CA LYS A 85 6.16 9.58 15.15
C LYS A 85 4.68 9.24 15.27
N ALA A 86 4.21 9.06 16.50
CA ALA A 86 2.79 8.91 16.81
C ALA A 86 1.98 10.17 16.40
N ALA A 87 2.56 11.35 16.55
CA ALA A 87 1.95 12.62 16.16
C ALA A 87 1.72 12.75 14.64
N TRP A 88 2.40 11.97 13.80
CA TRP A 88 2.14 11.95 12.35
C TRP A 88 0.75 11.48 11.98
N ALA A 89 0.08 10.71 12.86
CA ALA A 89 -1.32 10.35 12.65
C ALA A 89 -2.24 11.59 12.56
N MET A 90 -1.91 12.68 13.26
CA MET A 90 -2.64 13.95 13.15
C MET A 90 -2.38 14.68 11.82
N LEU A 91 -1.28 14.36 11.13
CA LEU A 91 -0.94 14.88 9.80
C LEU A 91 -1.54 14.05 8.66
N PHE A 92 -2.38 13.05 8.98
CA PHE A 92 -2.95 12.15 7.99
C PHE A 92 -3.71 12.88 6.86
N PRO A 93 -4.52 13.94 7.10
CA PRO A 93 -5.12 14.73 6.03
C PRO A 93 -4.08 15.32 5.05
N PHE A 94 -2.98 15.88 5.58
CA PHE A 94 -1.91 16.45 4.76
C PHE A 94 -1.20 15.38 3.94
N ALA A 95 -0.98 14.21 4.53
CA ALA A 95 -0.36 13.10 3.86
C ALA A 95 -1.26 12.54 2.73
N MET A 96 -2.59 12.48 2.92
CA MET A 96 -3.52 12.08 1.85
C MET A 96 -3.49 13.04 0.66
N ALA A 97 -3.45 14.35 0.89
CA ALA A 97 -3.32 15.34 -0.18
C ALA A 97 -2.00 15.17 -0.95
N ASN A 98 -0.90 14.85 -0.24
CA ASN A 98 0.38 14.52 -0.87
C ASN A 98 0.33 13.21 -1.67
N VAL A 99 -0.32 12.16 -1.15
CA VAL A 99 -0.51 10.89 -1.85
C VAL A 99 -1.32 11.08 -3.13
N ALA A 100 -2.36 11.92 -3.12
CA ALA A 100 -3.19 12.19 -4.30
C ALA A 100 -2.38 12.74 -5.49
N HIS A 101 -1.26 13.44 -5.24
CA HIS A 101 -0.31 13.85 -6.28
C HIS A 101 0.28 12.67 -7.05
N TRP A 102 0.68 11.64 -6.33
CA TRP A 102 1.31 10.46 -6.91
C TRP A 102 0.31 9.50 -7.57
N MET A 103 -0.98 9.66 -7.28
CA MET A 103 -2.07 8.88 -7.86
C MET A 103 -2.56 9.41 -9.21
N LEU A 104 -1.99 10.52 -9.70
CA LEU A 104 -2.34 11.10 -10.99
C LEU A 104 -2.04 10.11 -12.14
N PRO A 105 -2.89 10.08 -13.18
CA PRO A 105 -2.59 9.32 -14.38
C PRO A 105 -1.34 9.89 -15.08
N PRO A 106 -0.58 9.05 -15.79
CA PRO A 106 0.57 9.50 -16.58
C PRO A 106 0.13 10.54 -17.63
N ALA A 107 0.92 11.61 -17.76
CA ALA A 107 0.73 12.61 -18.79
C ALA A 107 1.30 12.09 -20.11
N ARG A 108 0.49 12.07 -21.17
CA ARG A 108 0.95 11.69 -22.52
C ARG A 108 2.07 12.62 -22.98
N ARG A 109 3.26 12.05 -23.21
CA ARG A 109 4.46 12.80 -23.64
C ARG A 109 4.26 13.58 -24.95
N ASP A 110 3.40 13.08 -25.84
CA ASP A 110 3.21 13.67 -27.17
C ASP A 110 2.06 14.70 -27.24
N SER A 111 1.34 14.96 -26.14
CA SER A 111 0.17 15.85 -26.13
C SER A 111 0.42 17.08 -25.26
N ARG A 112 0.51 18.26 -25.89
CA ARG A 112 0.56 19.55 -25.17
C ARG A 112 -0.63 19.73 -24.22
N PHE A 113 -1.81 19.30 -24.63
CA PHE A 113 -3.01 19.34 -23.78
C PHE A 113 -2.88 18.44 -22.56
N GLY A 114 -2.34 17.23 -22.71
CA GLY A 114 -2.08 16.32 -21.60
C GLY A 114 -1.07 16.88 -20.60
N HIS A 115 0.00 17.52 -21.09
CA HIS A 115 0.99 18.21 -20.26
C HIS A 115 0.39 19.38 -19.47
N LEU A 116 -0.36 20.26 -20.14
CA LEU A 116 -1.03 21.39 -19.48
C LEU A 116 -2.01 20.93 -18.40
N LEU A 117 -2.77 19.86 -18.69
CA LEU A 117 -3.72 19.29 -17.74
C LEU A 117 -3.01 18.65 -16.54
N GLY A 118 -1.93 17.91 -16.77
CA GLY A 118 -1.09 17.36 -15.70
C GLY A 118 -0.51 18.46 -14.80
N HIS A 119 -0.01 19.55 -15.39
CA HIS A 119 0.50 20.69 -14.63
C HIS A 119 -0.61 21.36 -13.81
N ALA A 120 -1.78 21.63 -14.41
CA ALA A 120 -2.93 22.21 -13.71
C ALA A 120 -3.40 21.34 -12.53
N LEU A 121 -3.46 20.02 -12.71
CA LEU A 121 -3.84 19.08 -11.64
C LEU A 121 -2.87 19.12 -10.45
N ARG A 122 -1.56 19.17 -10.71
CA ARG A 122 -0.54 19.28 -9.65
C ARG A 122 -0.58 20.63 -8.94
N ALA A 123 -0.78 21.71 -9.68
CA ALA A 123 -0.97 23.05 -9.11
C ALA A 123 -2.19 23.09 -8.19
N LEU A 124 -3.33 22.53 -8.61
CA LEU A 124 -4.54 22.44 -7.78
C LEU A 124 -4.32 21.61 -6.51
N LEU A 125 -3.53 20.53 -6.57
CA LEU A 125 -3.19 19.75 -5.37
C LEU A 125 -2.34 20.55 -4.37
N ARG A 126 -1.42 21.38 -4.86
CA ARG A 126 -0.62 22.30 -4.01
C ARG A 126 -1.49 23.40 -3.41
N VAL A 127 -2.43 23.97 -4.18
CA VAL A 127 -3.43 24.93 -3.68
C VAL A 127 -4.31 24.29 -2.61
N ALA A 128 -4.86 23.10 -2.87
CA ALA A 128 -5.67 22.36 -1.90
C ALA A 128 -4.88 22.06 -0.62
N SER A 129 -3.60 21.75 -0.74
CA SER A 129 -2.68 21.54 0.39
C SER A 129 -2.44 22.81 1.20
N LEU A 130 -2.30 23.97 0.55
CA LEU A 130 -2.20 25.26 1.24
C LEU A 130 -3.50 25.61 1.97
N LEU A 131 -4.66 25.37 1.34
CA LEU A 131 -5.97 25.57 1.95
C LEU A 131 -6.18 24.65 3.17
N LEU A 132 -5.68 23.41 3.14
CA LEU A 132 -5.66 22.52 4.31
C LEU A 132 -4.79 23.06 5.44
N THR A 133 -3.62 23.62 5.13
CA THR A 133 -2.77 24.28 6.13
C THR A 133 -3.49 25.47 6.75
N ALA A 134 -4.10 26.32 5.92
CA ALA A 134 -4.89 27.46 6.36
C ALA A 134 -6.08 27.04 7.22
N LEU A 135 -6.79 25.97 6.83
CA LEU A 135 -7.93 25.44 7.58
C LEU A 135 -7.53 24.97 8.97
N LEU A 136 -6.43 24.22 9.10
CA LEU A 136 -5.94 23.78 10.41
C LEU A 136 -5.58 24.98 11.31
N VAL A 137 -4.85 25.94 10.77
CA VAL A 137 -4.44 27.14 11.53
C VAL A 137 -5.66 27.97 11.91
N ALA A 138 -6.62 28.11 11.00
CA ALA A 138 -7.87 28.81 11.25
C ALA A 138 -8.65 28.14 12.38
N GLN A 139 -8.81 26.81 12.36
CA GLN A 139 -9.50 26.06 13.42
C GLN A 139 -8.84 26.26 14.78
N VAL A 140 -7.51 26.20 14.87
CA VAL A 140 -6.80 26.46 16.13
C VAL A 140 -6.95 27.92 16.57
N THR A 141 -6.96 28.86 15.61
CA THR A 141 -7.22 30.28 15.89
C THR A 141 -8.65 30.51 16.39
N VAL A 142 -9.66 29.83 15.84
CA VAL A 142 -11.04 29.87 16.36
C VAL A 142 -11.07 29.40 17.81
N VAL A 143 -10.51 28.23 18.11
CA VAL A 143 -10.54 27.67 19.47
C VAL A 143 -9.82 28.59 20.46
N SER A 144 -8.63 29.07 20.13
CA SER A 144 -7.79 29.84 21.05
C SER A 144 -8.18 31.32 21.13
N LEU A 145 -8.29 32.01 20.00
CA LEU A 145 -8.54 33.45 19.94
C LEU A 145 -10.01 33.79 20.12
N ASP A 146 -10.92 33.10 19.42
CA ASP A 146 -12.34 33.44 19.43
C ASP A 146 -13.07 32.82 20.64
N LEU A 147 -13.10 31.48 20.74
CA LEU A 147 -13.85 30.79 21.80
C LEU A 147 -13.27 31.04 23.20
N VAL A 148 -11.95 30.91 23.35
CA VAL A 148 -11.29 31.03 24.67
C VAL A 148 -10.96 32.49 25.00
N ALA A 149 -10.15 33.18 24.20
CA ALA A 149 -9.63 34.50 24.56
C ALA A 149 -10.66 35.64 24.41
N ALA A 150 -11.47 35.63 23.34
CA ALA A 150 -12.45 36.67 23.09
C ALA A 150 -13.75 36.44 23.89
N GLN A 151 -14.34 35.24 23.83
CA GLN A 151 -15.63 34.95 24.45
C GLN A 151 -15.53 34.51 25.92
N CYS A 152 -14.81 33.41 26.22
CA CYS A 152 -14.78 32.86 27.58
C CYS A 152 -14.01 33.76 28.58
N LEU A 153 -12.81 34.23 28.21
CA LEU A 153 -11.98 35.07 29.07
C LEU A 153 -12.33 36.56 28.99
N GLN A 154 -13.51 36.93 28.48
CA GLN A 154 -13.94 38.32 28.46
C GLN A 154 -13.98 38.93 29.88
N PRO A 155 -13.51 40.18 30.08
CA PRO A 155 -13.52 40.82 31.38
C PRO A 155 -14.95 40.88 31.96
N GLY A 156 -15.13 40.38 33.18
CA GLY A 156 -16.44 40.32 33.84
C GLY A 156 -17.38 39.22 33.33
N GLY A 157 -16.92 38.33 32.44
CA GLY A 157 -17.72 37.21 31.95
C GLY A 157 -17.86 36.06 32.97
N PRO A 158 -18.96 35.28 32.90
CA PRO A 158 -19.21 34.16 33.82
C PRO A 158 -18.42 32.88 33.49
N CYS A 159 -17.90 32.74 32.27
CA CYS A 159 -17.13 31.57 31.85
C CYS A 159 -15.84 31.41 32.67
N LEU A 160 -15.61 30.20 33.17
CA LEU A 160 -14.51 29.87 34.10
C LEU A 160 -14.42 30.81 35.32
N ALA A 161 -15.54 31.39 35.76
CA ALA A 161 -15.61 32.15 37.00
C ALA A 161 -15.21 31.26 38.19
N GLY A 162 -14.32 31.75 39.06
CA GLY A 162 -13.78 30.99 40.20
C GLY A 162 -12.76 29.89 39.85
N VAL A 163 -12.55 29.58 38.56
CA VAL A 163 -11.57 28.57 38.10
C VAL A 163 -10.33 29.24 37.48
N ALA A 164 -10.54 30.19 36.57
CA ALA A 164 -9.44 30.93 35.92
C ALA A 164 -9.05 32.16 36.75
N PRO A 165 -7.75 32.35 37.08
CA PRO A 165 -7.27 33.55 37.74
C PRO A 165 -7.58 34.84 36.96
N ASP A 166 -7.89 35.93 37.67
CA ASP A 166 -8.28 37.20 37.02
C ASP A 166 -7.20 37.81 36.14
N TRP A 167 -5.92 37.53 36.41
CA TRP A 167 -4.82 38.00 35.56
C TRP A 167 -4.90 37.43 34.13
N LEU A 168 -5.52 36.26 33.91
CA LEU A 168 -5.76 35.69 32.57
C LEU A 168 -6.77 36.51 31.76
N ARG A 169 -7.65 37.26 32.43
CA ARG A 169 -8.60 38.19 31.79
C ARG A 169 -7.94 39.53 31.43
N GLY A 170 -6.69 39.75 31.83
CA GLY A 170 -5.91 40.93 31.45
C GLY A 170 -5.60 40.96 29.95
N GLU A 171 -5.46 42.17 29.39
CA GLU A 171 -5.30 42.39 27.94
C GLU A 171 -4.19 41.54 27.31
N TRP A 172 -2.98 41.58 27.90
CA TRP A 172 -1.82 40.85 27.40
C TRP A 172 -1.95 39.34 27.53
N ALA A 173 -2.54 38.87 28.63
CA ALA A 173 -2.75 37.45 28.86
C ALA A 173 -3.76 36.87 27.86
N ARG A 174 -4.87 37.58 27.59
CA ARG A 174 -5.87 37.18 26.59
C ARG A 174 -5.28 37.11 25.18
N LEU A 175 -4.52 38.13 24.76
CA LEU A 175 -3.83 38.13 23.46
C LEU A 175 -2.82 36.97 23.35
N ALA A 176 -2.08 36.70 24.42
CA ALA A 176 -1.16 35.57 24.46
C ALA A 176 -1.90 34.22 24.34
N VAL A 177 -3.00 34.03 25.08
CA VAL A 177 -3.85 32.83 24.98
C VAL A 177 -4.42 32.66 23.57
N GLY A 178 -4.76 33.75 22.88
CA GLY A 178 -5.32 33.70 21.54
C GLY A 178 -4.31 33.43 20.42
N LEU A 179 -3.09 34.00 20.50
CA LEU A 179 -2.14 33.98 19.37
C LEU A 179 -0.90 33.10 19.58
N VAL A 180 -0.54 32.76 20.82
CA VAL A 180 0.58 31.84 21.08
C VAL A 180 0.28 30.42 20.58
N PRO A 181 -0.91 29.82 20.83
CA PRO A 181 -1.22 28.48 20.32
C PRO A 181 -1.11 28.33 18.78
N PRO A 182 -1.72 29.19 17.94
CA PRO A 182 -1.53 29.09 16.50
C PRO A 182 -0.07 29.38 16.09
N ALA A 183 0.63 30.33 16.74
CA ALA A 183 2.05 30.58 16.44
C ALA A 183 2.94 29.36 16.74
N LEU A 184 2.73 28.68 17.87
CA LEU A 184 3.44 27.45 18.24
C LEU A 184 3.12 26.31 17.27
N LEU A 185 1.86 26.17 16.85
CA LEU A 185 1.48 25.20 15.83
C LEU A 185 2.22 25.47 14.51
N ILE A 186 2.23 26.71 14.04
CA ILE A 186 2.92 27.09 12.80
C ILE A 186 4.42 26.80 12.89
N LEU A 187 5.04 27.12 14.04
CA LEU A 187 6.44 26.78 14.30
C LEU A 187 6.65 25.27 14.26
N LEU A 188 5.79 24.48 14.91
CA LEU A 188 5.85 23.02 14.89
C LEU A 188 5.75 22.48 13.47
N LEU A 189 4.77 22.93 12.68
CA LEU A 189 4.60 22.54 11.29
C LEU A 189 5.85 22.88 10.47
N HIS A 190 6.42 24.06 10.67
CA HIS A 190 7.65 24.49 10.01
C HIS A 190 8.85 23.61 10.37
N GLN A 191 8.98 23.19 11.63
CA GLN A 191 10.06 22.28 12.06
C GLN A 191 9.87 20.88 11.50
N VAL A 192 8.63 20.34 11.52
CA VAL A 192 8.33 19.03 10.93
C VAL A 192 8.65 19.02 9.43
N ALA A 193 8.34 20.10 8.71
CA ALA A 193 8.65 20.25 7.29
C ALA A 193 10.15 20.40 6.98
N LYS A 194 11.03 20.59 7.99
CA LYS A 194 12.50 20.58 7.84
C LYS A 194 13.13 19.22 8.08
N VAL A 195 12.41 18.28 8.70
CA VAL A 195 12.95 16.96 9.00
C VAL A 195 13.10 16.20 7.69
N ASP A 196 14.33 15.83 7.34
CA ASP A 196 14.65 14.97 6.21
C ASP A 196 15.52 13.81 6.69
N TRP A 197 15.45 12.67 6.00
CA TRP A 197 16.35 11.55 6.28
C TRP A 197 17.66 11.78 5.53
N GLU A 198 18.73 12.05 6.26
CA GLU A 198 20.05 12.22 5.63
C GLU A 198 20.57 10.87 5.11
N VAL A 199 21.03 10.85 3.86
CA VAL A 199 21.76 9.69 3.30
C VAL A 199 23.16 9.69 3.91
N ASN A 200 23.59 8.54 4.44
CA ASN A 200 24.93 8.44 5.03
C ASN A 200 26.00 8.74 3.97
N LYS A 201 26.69 9.89 4.08
CA LYS A 201 27.67 10.35 3.07
C LYS A 201 28.90 9.43 2.97
N ALA A 202 29.23 8.69 4.03
CA ALA A 202 30.31 7.71 4.02
C ALA A 202 29.93 6.46 3.19
N GLU A 203 28.65 6.09 3.19
CA GLU A 203 28.05 5.02 2.36
C GLU A 203 27.45 5.57 1.05
N ALA A 204 27.50 6.87 0.77
CA ALA A 204 27.18 7.43 -0.55
C ALA A 204 28.45 7.60 -1.42
N GLY A 205 29.61 7.16 -0.87
CA GLY A 205 30.95 7.13 -1.45
C GLY A 205 31.18 8.06 -2.63
N ALA A 206 31.65 9.29 -2.40
CA ALA A 206 32.21 10.20 -3.41
C ALA A 206 31.42 10.37 -4.73
N SER A 207 30.14 9.98 -4.72
CA SER A 207 29.14 10.26 -5.73
C SER A 207 28.09 11.19 -5.11
N THR A 208 28.55 12.28 -4.51
CA THR A 208 27.86 13.54 -4.78
C THR A 208 27.86 13.67 -6.29
N ASN A 209 26.74 13.34 -6.93
CA ASN A 209 26.50 13.48 -8.35
C ASN A 209 27.40 14.54 -8.98
N PRO A 210 28.49 14.18 -9.70
CA PRO A 210 29.03 15.11 -10.68
C PRO A 210 27.94 15.40 -11.74
N ALA A 211 26.92 14.56 -11.87
CA ALA A 211 25.72 14.81 -12.64
C ALA A 211 24.96 16.09 -12.22
N SER A 212 24.83 16.49 -10.95
CA SER A 212 24.09 17.74 -10.66
C SER A 212 24.84 19.00 -11.10
N LYS A 213 26.17 18.91 -11.30
CA LYS A 213 26.99 19.97 -11.89
C LYS A 213 27.27 19.78 -13.39
N LEU A 214 27.10 18.58 -13.94
CA LEU A 214 27.36 18.26 -15.37
C LEU A 214 26.08 18.11 -16.21
N SER A 215 24.92 17.85 -15.60
CA SER A 215 23.60 17.87 -16.24
C SER A 215 23.21 19.27 -16.72
N GLY A 216 23.84 20.31 -16.17
CA GLY A 216 23.74 21.68 -16.69
C GLY A 216 24.58 21.94 -17.95
N MET A 217 25.45 20.99 -18.36
CA MET A 217 26.44 21.22 -19.42
C MET A 217 26.53 20.10 -20.47
N ARG A 218 25.66 19.08 -20.43
CA ARG A 218 25.68 17.93 -21.38
C ARG A 218 24.30 17.54 -21.91
N GLN A 219 23.47 18.53 -22.28
CA GLN A 219 22.15 18.28 -22.88
C GLN A 219 22.13 18.15 -24.42
N ASP A 220 23.28 18.24 -25.10
CA ASP A 220 23.32 18.22 -26.58
C ASP A 220 23.54 16.84 -27.22
N VAL A 221 23.41 15.75 -26.47
CA VAL A 221 23.46 14.38 -27.04
C VAL A 221 22.14 13.66 -26.76
N PRO A 222 21.33 13.33 -27.79
CA PRO A 222 20.15 12.50 -27.61
C PRO A 222 20.56 11.15 -27.01
N PRO A 223 19.82 10.61 -26.02
CA PRO A 223 20.07 9.25 -25.55
C PRO A 223 19.94 8.27 -26.74
N PRO A 224 20.80 7.24 -26.83
CA PRO A 224 20.69 6.23 -27.87
C PRO A 224 19.29 5.58 -27.83
N PRO A 225 18.74 5.18 -28.98
CA PRO A 225 17.32 4.79 -29.13
C PRO A 225 16.84 3.60 -28.28
N ALA A 226 17.72 2.93 -27.53
CA ALA A 226 17.40 1.87 -26.58
C ALA A 226 17.21 2.33 -25.11
N GLN A 227 17.45 3.61 -24.77
CA GLN A 227 17.42 4.12 -23.38
C GLN A 227 16.12 4.86 -22.99
N SER A 228 15.04 4.71 -23.75
CA SER A 228 13.75 5.38 -23.52
C SER A 228 12.82 4.68 -22.53
N ALA A 229 13.20 3.50 -22.01
CA ALA A 229 12.34 2.65 -21.21
C ALA A 229 12.20 3.15 -19.75
N VAL A 230 10.95 3.24 -19.29
CA VAL A 230 10.59 3.68 -17.92
C VAL A 230 10.83 2.52 -16.96
N LEU A 231 11.62 2.74 -15.91
CA LEU A 231 11.84 1.76 -14.84
C LEU A 231 11.09 2.17 -13.56
N PRO A 232 10.79 1.21 -12.66
CA PRO A 232 10.00 1.49 -11.47
C PRO A 232 10.64 2.56 -10.59
N GLY A 233 9.88 3.58 -10.23
CA GLY A 233 10.32 4.63 -9.30
C GLY A 233 11.34 5.62 -9.87
N ASP A 234 11.50 5.70 -11.20
CA ASP A 234 12.26 6.77 -11.86
C ASP A 234 11.78 8.17 -11.42
N ALA A 235 10.49 8.33 -11.10
CA ALA A 235 9.91 9.59 -10.62
C ALA A 235 10.12 9.85 -9.13
N VAL A 236 10.62 8.88 -8.34
CA VAL A 236 10.74 9.00 -6.88
C VAL A 236 12.08 9.64 -6.51
N GLU A 237 12.19 10.94 -6.73
CA GLU A 237 13.36 11.75 -6.38
C GLU A 237 13.01 12.84 -5.36
N ALA A 238 14.03 13.44 -4.76
CA ALA A 238 13.82 14.53 -3.82
C ALA A 238 13.47 15.80 -4.59
N ASP A 239 12.30 16.40 -4.30
CA ASP A 239 11.89 17.64 -4.95
C ASP A 239 12.79 18.81 -4.51
N PRO A 240 13.55 19.44 -5.42
CA PRO A 240 14.33 20.65 -5.13
C PRO A 240 13.48 21.84 -4.66
N ASP A 241 12.17 21.85 -4.95
CA ASP A 241 11.26 22.94 -4.65
C ASP A 241 10.64 22.82 -3.23
N THR A 242 10.86 21.70 -2.52
CA THR A 242 10.39 21.47 -1.13
C THR A 242 10.69 22.65 -0.18
N PRO A 243 11.89 23.29 -0.18
CA PRO A 243 12.16 24.44 0.67
C PRO A 243 11.30 25.68 0.33
N ALA A 244 10.97 25.88 -0.94
CA ALA A 244 10.09 26.95 -1.40
C ALA A 244 8.65 26.68 -0.98
N LEU A 245 8.15 25.46 -1.24
CA LEU A 245 6.84 25.01 -0.80
C LEU A 245 6.66 25.20 0.72
N ARG A 246 7.65 24.81 1.52
CA ARG A 246 7.65 25.03 2.98
C ARG A 246 7.54 26.51 3.36
N ALA A 247 8.29 27.39 2.70
CA ALA A 247 8.26 28.82 3.00
C ALA A 247 6.89 29.44 2.67
N LEU A 248 6.28 29.04 1.55
CA LEU A 248 4.95 29.50 1.13
C LEU A 248 3.86 29.02 2.09
N HIS A 249 3.87 27.73 2.50
CA HIS A 249 2.91 27.24 3.50
C HIS A 249 3.09 27.90 4.87
N THR A 250 4.34 28.12 5.32
CA THR A 250 4.59 28.81 6.59
C THR A 250 4.07 30.23 6.55
N THR A 251 4.28 30.93 5.43
CA THR A 251 3.82 32.32 5.27
C THR A 251 2.30 32.39 5.14
N GLY A 252 1.69 31.51 4.34
CA GLY A 252 0.23 31.40 4.24
C GLY A 252 -0.41 31.12 5.60
N ALA A 253 0.18 30.24 6.40
CA ALA A 253 -0.26 29.95 7.76
C ALA A 253 -0.20 31.18 8.69
N LEU A 254 0.92 31.91 8.70
CA LEU A 254 1.08 33.16 9.48
C LEU A 254 0.08 34.22 9.03
N ALA A 255 -0.12 34.34 7.72
CA ALA A 255 -1.08 35.25 7.12
C ALA A 255 -2.52 34.91 7.50
N THR A 256 -2.92 33.63 7.48
CA THR A 256 -4.26 33.20 7.92
C THR A 256 -4.52 33.59 9.38
N ALA A 257 -3.58 33.31 10.29
CA ALA A 257 -3.72 33.70 11.69
C ALA A 257 -3.81 35.23 11.85
N ALA A 258 -3.01 36.00 11.12
CA ALA A 258 -3.02 37.46 11.16
C ALA A 258 -4.31 38.07 10.57
N VAL A 259 -4.83 37.53 9.46
CA VAL A 259 -6.13 37.94 8.89
C VAL A 259 -7.24 37.71 9.91
N MET A 260 -7.33 36.53 10.51
CA MET A 260 -8.35 36.23 11.53
C MET A 260 -8.21 37.12 12.76
N ALA A 261 -6.97 37.36 13.22
CA ALA A 261 -6.72 38.24 14.35
C ALA A 261 -7.17 39.68 14.10
N THR A 262 -7.11 40.15 12.85
CA THR A 262 -7.38 41.56 12.50
C THR A 262 -8.77 41.79 11.90
N GLY A 263 -9.56 40.74 11.65
CA GLY A 263 -10.98 40.86 11.28
C GLY A 263 -11.56 39.84 10.31
N GLY A 264 -10.74 38.90 9.84
CA GLY A 264 -11.21 37.85 8.94
C GLY A 264 -11.50 38.35 7.53
N PRO A 265 -12.27 37.61 6.73
CA PRO A 265 -12.51 37.88 5.32
C PRO A 265 -13.41 39.11 5.08
N ALA A 266 -14.22 39.52 6.06
CA ALA A 266 -15.13 40.66 5.96
C ALA A 266 -14.41 42.03 5.97
N GLY A 267 -13.11 42.05 6.29
CA GLY A 267 -12.30 43.25 6.36
C GLY A 267 -11.72 43.50 7.76
N PRO A 268 -10.91 44.56 7.93
CA PRO A 268 -10.29 44.86 9.21
C PRO A 268 -11.32 45.34 10.25
N LEU A 269 -11.14 44.95 11.51
CA LEU A 269 -12.02 45.33 12.63
C LEU A 269 -11.87 46.80 13.01
N THR A 270 -10.68 47.36 12.82
CA THR A 270 -10.36 48.74 13.16
C THR A 270 -9.55 49.39 12.03
N ALA A 271 -9.60 50.72 11.94
CA ALA A 271 -8.78 51.47 10.99
C ALA A 271 -7.28 51.25 11.22
N THR A 272 -6.85 51.06 12.48
CA THR A 272 -5.45 50.76 12.84
C THR A 272 -5.02 49.36 12.42
N ALA A 273 -5.93 48.39 12.34
CA ALA A 273 -5.65 47.04 11.87
C ALA A 273 -5.61 46.91 10.34
N ALA A 274 -6.10 47.91 9.58
CA ALA A 274 -6.25 47.84 8.13
C ALA A 274 -4.95 47.52 7.39
N GLN A 275 -3.83 48.15 7.76
CA GLN A 275 -2.53 47.91 7.11
C GLN A 275 -2.00 46.50 7.38
N VAL A 276 -2.15 46.01 8.61
CA VAL A 276 -1.74 44.64 9.00
C VAL A 276 -2.60 43.61 8.26
N TRP A 277 -3.91 43.85 8.20
CA TRP A 277 -4.86 43.02 7.47
C TRP A 277 -4.54 42.94 5.97
N VAL A 278 -4.34 44.08 5.29
CA VAL A 278 -3.97 44.11 3.87
C VAL A 278 -2.65 43.38 3.64
N SER A 279 -1.66 43.61 4.50
CA SER A 279 -0.36 42.92 4.40
C SER A 279 -0.51 41.42 4.55
N ALA A 280 -1.34 40.95 5.48
CA ALA A 280 -1.63 39.54 5.68
C ALA A 280 -2.35 38.94 4.44
N VAL A 281 -3.36 39.61 3.90
CA VAL A 281 -4.06 39.17 2.67
C VAL A 281 -3.08 39.07 1.50
N VAL A 282 -2.24 40.09 1.29
CA VAL A 282 -1.22 40.08 0.21
C VAL A 282 -0.24 38.92 0.40
N LEU A 283 0.25 38.66 1.62
CA LEU A 283 1.15 37.53 1.90
C LEU A 283 0.47 36.17 1.65
N PHE A 284 -0.82 36.04 1.96
CA PHE A 284 -1.59 34.84 1.66
C PHE A 284 -1.73 34.66 0.14
N LEU A 285 -2.08 35.71 -0.61
CA LEU A 285 -2.19 35.68 -2.07
C LEU A 285 -0.83 35.39 -2.74
N VAL A 286 0.26 35.96 -2.24
CA VAL A 286 1.63 35.63 -2.70
C VAL A 286 1.94 34.16 -2.45
N SER A 287 1.52 33.62 -1.30
CA SER A 287 1.69 32.20 -0.99
C SER A 287 0.87 31.32 -1.95
N LEU A 288 -0.38 31.71 -2.23
CA LEU A 288 -1.29 31.02 -3.15
C LEU A 288 -0.75 31.02 -4.59
N VAL A 289 -0.34 32.18 -5.10
CA VAL A 289 0.27 32.31 -6.43
C VAL A 289 1.60 31.56 -6.49
N GLY A 290 2.41 31.64 -5.43
CA GLY A 290 3.66 30.90 -5.33
C GLY A 290 3.47 29.40 -5.48
N VAL A 291 2.52 28.79 -4.75
CA VAL A 291 2.27 27.34 -4.84
C VAL A 291 1.65 26.93 -6.18
N LEU A 292 0.85 27.81 -6.80
CA LEU A 292 0.28 27.60 -8.14
C LEU A 292 1.37 27.54 -9.22
N LEU A 293 2.40 28.37 -9.08
CA LEU A 293 3.47 28.52 -10.07
C LEU A 293 4.61 27.51 -9.92
N LEU A 294 4.75 26.84 -8.77
CA LEU A 294 5.71 25.75 -8.62
C LEU A 294 5.44 24.68 -9.68
N ASP A 295 6.49 24.09 -10.26
CA ASP A 295 6.40 23.16 -11.39
C ASP A 295 6.72 21.71 -10.96
N ASP A 296 6.63 20.75 -11.88
CA ASP A 296 7.04 19.36 -11.67
C ASP A 296 8.57 19.21 -11.84
N PRO A 297 9.32 18.75 -10.82
CA PRO A 297 10.76 18.54 -10.93
C PRO A 297 11.14 17.38 -11.87
N ALA A 298 10.24 16.43 -12.14
CA ALA A 298 10.55 15.25 -12.95
C ALA A 298 10.68 15.58 -14.45
N HIS A 299 9.99 16.61 -14.95
CA HIS A 299 10.00 16.98 -16.38
C HIS A 299 9.82 18.50 -16.62
N PRO A 300 10.70 19.38 -16.10
CA PRO A 300 10.53 20.81 -16.31
C PRO A 300 10.78 21.20 -17.77
N PRO A 301 9.97 22.10 -18.39
CA PRO A 301 10.48 22.96 -19.44
C PRO A 301 11.61 23.80 -18.82
N ALA A 302 12.85 23.51 -19.23
CA ALA A 302 14.06 23.83 -18.49
C ALA A 302 14.30 25.33 -18.19
N ALA A 303 13.56 26.26 -18.80
CA ALA A 303 13.77 27.70 -18.66
C ALA A 303 12.89 28.35 -17.57
N ALA A 304 11.57 28.11 -17.57
CA ALA A 304 10.63 28.77 -16.65
C ALA A 304 10.83 28.33 -15.19
N SER A 305 11.04 27.03 -14.97
CA SER A 305 11.28 26.45 -13.65
C SER A 305 12.61 26.92 -13.03
N ARG A 306 13.61 27.25 -13.84
CA ARG A 306 14.88 27.85 -13.35
C ARG A 306 14.67 29.27 -12.86
N GLY A 307 13.88 30.07 -13.59
CA GLY A 307 13.55 31.45 -13.19
C GLY A 307 12.81 31.51 -11.85
N LEU A 308 11.79 30.67 -11.67
CA LEU A 308 11.03 30.63 -10.40
C LEU A 308 11.87 30.14 -9.22
N ARG A 309 12.74 29.14 -9.42
CA ARG A 309 13.69 28.68 -8.40
C ARG A 309 14.69 29.76 -7.96
N LEU A 310 15.11 30.62 -8.90
CA LEU A 310 15.93 31.79 -8.60
C LEU A 310 15.14 32.86 -7.83
N LEU A 311 13.89 33.13 -8.24
CA LEU A 311 12.98 34.07 -7.56
C LEU A 311 12.64 33.62 -6.14
N LEU A 312 12.47 32.32 -5.91
CA LEU A 312 12.25 31.71 -4.60
C LEU A 312 13.55 31.14 -4.02
N GLY A 313 14.69 31.83 -4.22
CA GLY A 313 15.98 31.48 -3.64
C GLY A 313 16.01 31.55 -2.10
N ALA A 314 17.17 31.25 -1.49
CA ALA A 314 17.29 31.20 -0.03
C ALA A 314 16.95 32.53 0.68
N VAL A 315 17.38 33.66 0.11
CA VAL A 315 17.13 35.00 0.69
C VAL A 315 15.66 35.40 0.55
N PRO A 316 15.03 35.38 -0.64
CA PRO A 316 13.60 35.67 -0.78
C PRO A 316 12.72 34.83 0.15
N ARG A 317 12.99 33.52 0.27
CA ARG A 317 12.27 32.62 1.19
C ARG A 317 12.39 33.02 2.65
N LYS A 318 13.56 33.50 3.08
CA LYS A 318 13.75 34.00 4.44
C LYS A 318 12.95 35.29 4.64
N LEU A 319 13.01 36.21 3.68
CA LEU A 319 12.31 37.50 3.73
C LEU A 319 10.79 37.33 3.84
N ILE A 320 10.18 36.52 2.97
CA ILE A 320 8.73 36.26 3.00
C ILE A 320 8.27 35.66 4.35
N VAL A 321 9.00 34.68 4.89
CA VAL A 321 8.68 34.10 6.21
C VAL A 321 8.85 35.13 7.32
N THR A 322 9.92 35.92 7.31
CA THR A 322 10.13 36.98 8.31
C THR A 322 9.06 38.06 8.24
N SER A 323 8.60 38.43 7.04
CA SER A 323 7.47 39.35 6.86
C SER A 323 6.18 38.78 7.45
N GLY A 324 5.91 37.49 7.25
CA GLY A 324 4.77 36.82 7.90
C GLY A 324 4.85 36.86 9.43
N VAL A 325 6.03 36.64 10.00
CA VAL A 325 6.24 36.74 11.46
C VAL A 325 6.03 38.17 11.95
N ALA A 326 6.55 39.16 11.22
CA ALA A 326 6.37 40.57 11.56
C ALA A 326 4.89 40.99 11.50
N VAL A 327 4.14 40.54 10.49
CA VAL A 327 2.70 40.81 10.36
C VAL A 327 1.90 40.17 11.49
N LEU A 328 2.21 38.93 11.89
CA LEU A 328 1.58 38.29 13.05
C LEU A 328 1.95 38.98 14.36
N ALA A 329 3.19 39.46 14.52
CA ALA A 329 3.58 40.24 15.70
C ALA A 329 2.86 41.61 15.73
N ALA A 330 2.71 42.26 14.57
CA ALA A 330 1.99 43.52 14.45
C ALA A 330 0.49 43.37 14.78
N SER A 331 -0.13 42.21 14.50
CA SER A 331 -1.54 41.95 14.85
C SER A 331 -1.76 42.03 16.37
N VAL A 332 -0.80 41.57 17.18
CA VAL A 332 -0.85 41.69 18.65
C VAL A 332 -0.91 43.16 19.09
N VAL A 333 -0.20 44.04 18.39
CA VAL A 333 -0.11 45.48 18.73
C VAL A 333 -1.38 46.21 18.36
N VAL A 334 -1.91 45.99 17.15
CA VAL A 334 -3.10 46.72 16.65
C VAL A 334 -4.42 46.23 17.28
N MET A 335 -4.43 45.03 17.85
CA MET A 335 -5.61 44.43 18.50
C MET A 335 -5.66 44.69 20.01
N ARG A 336 -4.94 45.70 20.51
CA ARG A 336 -4.96 46.09 21.92
C ARG A 336 -5.82 47.35 22.15
N PRO A 337 -6.85 47.30 23.03
CA PRO A 337 -7.38 46.12 23.71
C PRO A 337 -8.19 45.22 22.75
N LEU A 338 -8.28 43.92 23.09
CA LEU A 338 -9.06 42.97 22.28
C LEU A 338 -10.55 43.38 22.32
N PRO A 339 -11.22 43.54 21.16
CA PRO A 339 -12.61 44.02 21.13
C PRO A 339 -13.55 43.14 21.97
N SER A 340 -14.57 43.76 22.57
CA SER A 340 -15.58 43.04 23.35
C SER A 340 -16.54 42.25 22.44
N PRO A 341 -16.91 40.99 22.79
CA PRO A 341 -17.85 40.18 22.03
C PRO A 341 -19.19 40.88 21.77
N SER A 342 -19.67 41.68 22.72
CA SER A 342 -20.91 42.44 22.63
C SER A 342 -20.99 43.42 21.45
N SER A 343 -19.85 43.77 20.86
CA SER A 343 -19.79 44.68 19.71
C SER A 343 -19.76 43.97 18.35
N THR A 344 -19.38 42.69 18.28
CA THR A 344 -19.17 41.96 17.01
C THR A 344 -19.20 40.41 17.16
N PRO A 345 -20.29 39.78 17.66
CA PRO A 345 -20.31 38.33 17.92
C PRO A 345 -20.07 37.46 16.68
N ALA A 346 -20.43 37.95 15.48
CA ALA A 346 -20.45 37.16 14.25
C ALA A 346 -19.19 37.28 13.36
N ARG A 347 -18.21 38.15 13.66
CA ARG A 347 -17.21 38.59 12.64
C ARG A 347 -15.81 37.98 12.74
N PHE A 348 -15.44 37.31 13.83
CA PHE A 348 -14.02 36.96 14.07
C PHE A 348 -13.54 35.68 13.37
N SER A 349 -14.42 34.71 13.09
CA SER A 349 -13.97 33.32 12.85
C SER A 349 -14.81 32.51 11.87
N GLY A 350 -16.15 32.62 11.91
CA GLY A 350 -17.06 31.73 11.21
C GLY A 350 -16.96 31.78 9.70
N ASP A 351 -16.94 33.00 9.14
CA ASP A 351 -16.81 33.22 7.69
C ASP A 351 -15.47 32.70 7.15
N THR A 352 -14.41 32.72 7.96
CA THR A 352 -13.09 32.23 7.53
C THR A 352 -13.12 30.72 7.33
N ILE A 353 -13.70 29.96 8.29
CA ILE A 353 -13.80 28.50 8.19
C ILE A 353 -14.69 28.13 7.01
N GLY A 354 -15.86 28.75 6.87
CA GLY A 354 -16.77 28.51 5.76
C GLY A 354 -16.13 28.80 4.40
N LEU A 355 -15.44 29.93 4.24
CA LEU A 355 -14.72 30.27 3.00
C LEU A 355 -13.55 29.33 2.70
N LEU A 356 -12.80 28.88 3.70
CA LEU A 356 -11.72 27.91 3.49
C LEU A 356 -12.26 26.53 3.10
N VAL A 357 -13.34 26.08 3.73
CA VAL A 357 -14.03 24.82 3.37
C VAL A 357 -14.62 24.91 1.97
N LEU A 358 -15.31 25.99 1.65
CA LEU A 358 -15.88 26.23 0.32
C LEU A 358 -14.78 26.35 -0.74
N GLY A 359 -13.72 27.12 -0.47
CA GLY A 359 -12.58 27.26 -1.36
C GLY A 359 -11.88 25.92 -1.63
N PHE A 360 -11.74 25.09 -0.59
CA PHE A 360 -11.23 23.73 -0.74
C PHE A 360 -12.19 22.87 -1.59
N ALA A 361 -13.49 22.92 -1.31
CA ALA A 361 -14.51 22.17 -2.06
C ALA A 361 -14.53 22.57 -3.54
N CYS A 362 -14.46 23.86 -3.85
CA CYS A 362 -14.34 24.38 -5.22
C CYS A 362 -13.04 23.92 -5.88
N CYS A 363 -11.92 23.96 -5.17
CA CYS A 363 -10.63 23.47 -5.67
C CYS A 363 -10.68 21.96 -5.96
N ALA A 364 -11.26 21.17 -5.06
CA ALA A 364 -11.41 19.72 -5.21
C ALA A 364 -12.38 19.36 -6.34
N LEU A 365 -13.47 20.12 -6.52
CA LEU A 365 -14.41 19.97 -7.63
C LEU A 365 -13.72 20.28 -8.97
N LEU A 366 -13.02 21.42 -9.06
CA LEU A 366 -12.26 21.78 -10.25
C LEU A 366 -11.20 20.73 -10.58
N PHE A 367 -10.48 20.25 -9.58
CA PHE A 367 -9.53 19.15 -9.73
C PHE A 367 -10.22 17.88 -10.27
N ALA A 368 -11.36 17.48 -9.72
CA ALA A 368 -12.10 16.31 -10.15
C ALA A 368 -12.60 16.42 -11.60
N VAL A 369 -13.07 17.62 -12.00
CA VAL A 369 -13.52 17.95 -13.35
C VAL A 369 -12.35 17.89 -14.34
N LEU A 370 -11.19 18.45 -13.99
CA LEU A 370 -9.99 18.39 -14.84
C LEU A 370 -9.35 16.99 -14.87
N LEU A 371 -9.51 16.20 -13.81
CA LEU A 371 -8.97 14.84 -13.75
C LEU A 371 -9.72 13.90 -14.70
N ALA A 372 -11.01 14.12 -14.93
CA ALA A 372 -11.81 13.28 -15.83
C ALA A 372 -11.25 13.20 -17.27
N PRO A 373 -10.98 14.32 -17.99
CA PRO A 373 -10.34 14.27 -19.31
C PRO A 373 -8.90 13.74 -19.25
N ALA A 374 -8.16 13.97 -18.15
CA ALA A 374 -6.80 13.43 -17.98
C ALA A 374 -6.83 11.90 -17.94
N ALA A 375 -7.65 11.34 -17.06
CA ALA A 375 -7.86 9.89 -16.91
C ALA A 375 -8.42 9.27 -18.20
N TRP A 376 -9.36 9.95 -18.87
CA TRP A 376 -9.90 9.50 -20.15
C TRP A 376 -8.84 9.46 -21.25
N SER A 377 -7.96 10.46 -21.32
CA SER A 377 -6.88 10.50 -22.32
C SER A 377 -5.83 9.40 -22.09
N ALA A 378 -5.51 9.13 -20.82
CA ALA A 378 -4.55 8.10 -20.40
C ALA A 378 -5.15 6.69 -20.50
N ARG A 379 -6.48 6.53 -20.55
CA ARG A 379 -7.17 5.23 -20.72
C ARG A 379 -6.63 4.40 -21.87
N ARG A 380 -6.12 5.03 -22.93
CA ARG A 380 -5.54 4.34 -24.09
C ARG A 380 -4.34 3.46 -23.73
N GLU A 381 -3.58 3.81 -22.71
CA GLU A 381 -2.38 3.07 -22.27
C GLU A 381 -2.74 1.71 -21.63
N TRP A 382 -3.90 1.62 -20.97
CA TRP A 382 -4.34 0.40 -20.26
C TRP A 382 -5.64 -0.20 -20.78
N ALA A 383 -6.27 0.35 -21.82
CA ALA A 383 -7.54 -0.14 -22.36
C ALA A 383 -7.47 -1.61 -22.81
N ASN A 384 -6.34 -2.02 -23.36
CA ASN A 384 -6.11 -3.39 -23.85
C ASN A 384 -5.69 -4.37 -22.74
N ARG A 385 -5.46 -3.89 -21.51
CA ARG A 385 -5.03 -4.72 -20.38
C ARG A 385 -6.23 -5.40 -19.71
N PRO A 386 -6.05 -6.57 -19.07
CA PRO A 386 -7.06 -7.18 -18.20
C PRO A 386 -7.53 -6.24 -17.09
N ARG A 387 -8.79 -6.35 -16.65
CA ARG A 387 -9.38 -5.48 -15.61
C ARG A 387 -8.60 -5.47 -14.30
N SER A 388 -7.99 -6.60 -13.94
CA SER A 388 -7.18 -6.76 -12.73
C SER A 388 -5.89 -5.93 -12.72
N LEU A 389 -5.40 -5.50 -13.88
CA LEU A 389 -4.17 -4.71 -14.04
C LEU A 389 -4.46 -3.22 -14.31
N ARG A 390 -5.71 -2.86 -14.56
CA ARG A 390 -6.09 -1.47 -14.86
C ARG A 390 -6.05 -0.60 -13.60
N PRO A 391 -5.71 0.70 -13.73
CA PRO A 391 -5.79 1.65 -12.64
C PRO A 391 -7.15 1.65 -11.92
N TRP A 392 -7.12 1.82 -10.59
CA TRP A 392 -8.34 1.93 -9.79
C TRP A 392 -9.16 3.14 -10.22
N ALA A 393 -10.48 2.97 -10.27
CA ALA A 393 -11.40 3.96 -10.82
C ALA A 393 -10.99 4.50 -12.21
N GLY A 394 -10.25 3.70 -13.00
CA GLY A 394 -9.74 4.12 -14.31
C GLY A 394 -8.76 5.30 -14.27
N GLY A 395 -8.05 5.51 -13.15
CA GLY A 395 -7.11 6.63 -12.95
C GLY A 395 -7.74 7.84 -12.26
N TRP A 396 -9.01 7.76 -11.85
CA TRP A 396 -9.71 8.86 -11.18
C TRP A 396 -9.56 8.85 -9.64
N MET A 397 -8.85 7.87 -9.08
CA MET A 397 -8.76 7.65 -7.63
C MET A 397 -8.15 8.82 -6.84
N ALA A 398 -7.37 9.70 -7.48
CA ALA A 398 -6.82 10.89 -6.83
C ALA A 398 -7.90 11.87 -6.32
N ALA A 399 -9.04 12.01 -7.02
CA ALA A 399 -10.12 12.92 -6.64
C ALA A 399 -10.80 12.55 -5.31
N PRO A 400 -11.29 11.30 -5.10
CA PRO A 400 -11.87 10.91 -3.82
C PRO A 400 -10.85 10.96 -2.67
N VAL A 401 -9.58 10.69 -2.93
CA VAL A 401 -8.51 10.81 -1.91
C VAL A 401 -8.30 12.26 -1.51
N LEU A 402 -8.27 13.20 -2.47
CA LEU A 402 -8.20 14.63 -2.18
C LEU A 402 -9.45 15.11 -1.42
N ALA A 403 -10.64 14.72 -1.84
CA ALA A 403 -11.87 15.10 -1.15
C ALA A 403 -11.89 14.61 0.31
N MET A 404 -11.49 13.35 0.54
CA MET A 404 -11.37 12.78 1.88
C MET A 404 -10.39 13.56 2.75
N SER A 405 -9.28 14.05 2.19
CA SER A 405 -8.31 14.86 2.95
C SER A 405 -8.93 16.14 3.51
N GLY A 406 -9.73 16.85 2.71
CA GLY A 406 -10.47 18.04 3.15
C GLY A 406 -11.52 17.73 4.22
N LEU A 407 -12.30 16.67 4.00
CA LEU A 407 -13.40 16.30 4.89
C LEU A 407 -12.89 15.79 6.25
N LEU A 408 -11.79 15.05 6.27
CA LEU A 408 -11.10 14.67 7.51
C LEU A 408 -10.53 15.90 8.22
N GLY A 409 -9.90 16.83 7.49
CA GLY A 409 -9.38 18.08 8.05
C GLY A 409 -10.48 18.96 8.66
N ALA A 410 -11.60 19.14 7.95
CA ALA A 410 -12.76 19.88 8.44
C ALA A 410 -13.41 19.18 9.64
N GLY A 411 -13.61 17.86 9.57
CA GLY A 411 -14.22 17.04 10.61
C GLY A 411 -13.43 17.04 11.91
N PHE A 412 -12.10 16.84 11.85
CA PHE A 412 -11.27 16.87 13.05
C PHE A 412 -11.30 18.21 13.76
N GLY A 413 -11.22 19.32 13.01
CA GLY A 413 -11.31 20.65 13.62
C GLY A 413 -12.66 20.94 14.25
N ALA A 414 -13.76 20.60 13.58
CA ALA A 414 -15.11 20.75 14.12
C ALA A 414 -15.29 19.90 15.39
N GLY A 415 -14.84 18.64 15.39
CA GLY A 415 -14.91 17.76 16.55
C GLY A 415 -14.14 18.30 17.76
N ILE A 416 -12.92 18.82 17.55
CA ILE A 416 -12.13 19.44 18.62
C ILE A 416 -12.81 20.72 19.14
N ALA A 417 -13.22 21.61 18.25
CA ALA A 417 -13.82 22.88 18.64
C ALA A 417 -15.11 22.67 19.44
N LEU A 418 -15.99 21.78 19.00
CA LEU A 418 -17.24 21.48 19.70
C LEU A 418 -17.01 20.75 21.02
N THR A 419 -15.98 19.90 21.11
CA THR A 419 -15.57 19.32 22.40
C THR A 419 -15.09 20.40 23.37
N VAL A 420 -14.38 21.43 22.88
CA VAL A 420 -13.98 22.57 23.71
C VAL A 420 -15.20 23.38 24.16
N VAL A 421 -16.16 23.64 23.27
CA VAL A 421 -17.41 24.34 23.62
C VAL A 421 -18.18 23.58 24.70
N THR A 422 -18.32 22.25 24.58
CA THR A 422 -19.02 21.45 25.60
C THR A 422 -18.28 21.45 26.95
N LEU A 423 -16.94 21.51 26.94
CA LEU A 423 -16.14 21.64 28.17
C LEU A 423 -16.21 23.03 28.81
N LEU A 424 -16.34 24.09 28.01
CA LEU A 424 -16.45 25.48 28.50
C LEU A 424 -17.88 25.89 28.89
N GLY A 425 -18.88 25.14 28.44
CA GLY A 425 -20.31 25.42 28.65
C GLY A 425 -20.94 26.10 27.43
N THR A 426 -21.96 25.45 26.85
CA THR A 426 -22.66 25.91 25.63
C THR A 426 -23.43 27.22 25.82
N GLU A 427 -23.72 27.60 27.05
CA GLU A 427 -24.40 28.85 27.42
C GLU A 427 -23.46 30.06 27.47
N HIS A 428 -22.14 29.84 27.40
CA HIS A 428 -21.13 30.87 27.54
C HIS A 428 -20.36 31.17 26.25
N VAL A 429 -20.38 30.24 25.28
CA VAL A 429 -19.55 30.27 24.08
C VAL A 429 -20.35 29.81 22.88
N THR A 430 -20.31 30.57 21.78
CA THR A 430 -20.99 30.26 20.52
C THR A 430 -19.97 29.83 19.45
N PRO A 431 -20.01 28.57 18.98
CA PRO A 431 -19.15 28.13 17.88
C PRO A 431 -19.58 28.71 16.53
N PRO A 432 -18.68 28.76 15.54
CA PRO A 432 -19.04 28.99 14.14
C PRO A 432 -20.17 28.08 13.63
N PRO A 433 -21.16 28.62 12.88
CA PRO A 433 -22.24 27.82 12.28
C PRO A 433 -21.74 26.67 11.40
N ALA A 434 -20.63 26.88 10.69
CA ALA A 434 -20.03 25.87 9.82
C ALA A 434 -19.67 24.55 10.54
N TYR A 435 -19.41 24.57 11.85
CA TYR A 435 -19.10 23.35 12.60
C TYR A 435 -20.32 22.46 12.80
N GLU A 436 -21.50 23.04 12.97
CA GLU A 436 -22.75 22.28 13.09
C GLU A 436 -23.01 21.49 11.82
N THR A 437 -22.98 22.15 10.65
CA THR A 437 -23.16 21.51 9.34
C THR A 437 -22.16 20.38 9.11
N VAL A 438 -20.90 20.57 9.48
CA VAL A 438 -19.85 19.54 9.38
C VAL A 438 -20.17 18.34 10.28
N THR A 439 -20.64 18.55 11.50
CA THR A 439 -20.99 17.42 12.39
C THR A 439 -22.24 16.67 11.96
N VAL A 440 -23.26 17.36 11.44
CA VAL A 440 -24.44 16.71 10.86
C VAL A 440 -24.04 15.83 9.67
N LEU A 441 -23.15 16.32 8.79
CA LEU A 441 -22.57 15.54 7.69
C LEU A 441 -21.92 14.24 8.18
N TRP A 442 -21.06 14.34 9.20
CA TRP A 442 -20.37 13.17 9.76
C TRP A 442 -21.33 12.21 10.47
N GLY A 443 -22.36 12.73 11.16
CA GLY A 443 -23.41 11.93 11.78
C GLY A 443 -24.24 11.16 10.76
N ALA A 444 -24.71 11.84 9.71
CA ALA A 444 -25.45 11.23 8.60
C ALA A 444 -24.61 10.13 7.93
N THR A 445 -23.34 10.42 7.66
CA THR A 445 -22.40 9.47 7.06
C THR A 445 -22.21 8.25 7.96
N ALA A 446 -22.05 8.44 9.28
CA ALA A 446 -21.87 7.36 10.23
C ALA A 446 -23.10 6.44 10.28
N VAL A 447 -24.30 7.02 10.38
CA VAL A 447 -25.56 6.25 10.37
C VAL A 447 -25.74 5.48 9.07
N LEU A 448 -25.56 6.13 7.92
CA LEU A 448 -25.68 5.47 6.61
C LEU A 448 -24.64 4.37 6.41
N SER A 449 -23.40 4.58 6.89
CA SER A 449 -22.35 3.56 6.83
C SER A 449 -22.67 2.35 7.71
N LEU A 450 -23.22 2.57 8.91
CA LEU A 450 -23.66 1.50 9.80
C LEU A 450 -24.83 0.71 9.19
N LEU A 451 -25.81 1.39 8.59
CA LEU A 451 -26.92 0.74 7.87
C LEU A 451 -26.42 -0.08 6.68
N ALA A 452 -25.50 0.46 5.88
CA ALA A 452 -24.87 -0.28 4.78
C ALA A 452 -24.12 -1.52 5.29
N LEU A 453 -23.35 -1.40 6.38
CA LEU A 453 -22.62 -2.52 6.97
C LEU A 453 -23.58 -3.59 7.52
N ALA A 454 -24.70 -3.19 8.12
CA ALA A 454 -25.74 -4.09 8.62
C ALA A 454 -26.39 -4.94 7.50
N VAL A 455 -26.36 -4.48 6.25
CA VAL A 455 -26.82 -5.26 5.08
C VAL A 455 -25.67 -6.05 4.45
N ILE A 456 -24.53 -5.41 4.23
CA ILE A 456 -23.39 -5.99 3.51
C ILE A 456 -22.80 -7.17 4.27
N VAL A 457 -22.63 -7.07 5.58
CA VAL A 457 -22.01 -8.14 6.40
C VAL A 457 -22.83 -9.43 6.34
N PRO A 458 -24.16 -9.43 6.61
CA PRO A 458 -24.97 -10.63 6.44
C PRO A 458 -24.91 -11.22 5.03
N VAL A 459 -24.94 -10.38 3.97
CA VAL A 459 -24.83 -10.85 2.58
C VAL A 459 -23.49 -11.54 2.32
N ILE A 460 -22.39 -10.95 2.76
CA ILE A 460 -21.03 -11.50 2.65
C ILE A 460 -20.93 -12.83 3.40
N LEU A 461 -21.43 -12.90 4.64
CA LEU A 461 -21.43 -14.11 5.45
C LEU A 461 -22.32 -15.22 4.84
N THR A 462 -23.47 -14.85 4.28
CA THR A 462 -24.39 -15.79 3.61
C THR A 462 -23.79 -16.34 2.32
N ARG A 463 -23.20 -15.48 1.48
CA ARG A 463 -22.50 -15.91 0.25
C ARG A 463 -21.34 -16.84 0.57
N ARG A 464 -20.57 -16.55 1.63
CA ARG A 464 -19.50 -17.42 2.11
C ARG A 464 -20.06 -18.77 2.55
N TRP A 465 -21.09 -18.77 3.38
CA TRP A 465 -21.74 -19.99 3.87
C TRP A 465 -22.26 -20.85 2.71
N LEU A 466 -22.93 -20.24 1.73
CA LEU A 466 -23.38 -20.93 0.50
C LEU A 466 -22.22 -21.51 -0.31
N ALA A 467 -21.15 -20.73 -0.51
CA ALA A 467 -19.96 -21.19 -1.24
C ALA A 467 -19.25 -22.36 -0.53
N GLU A 468 -19.22 -22.34 0.80
CA GLU A 468 -18.66 -23.42 1.62
C GLU A 468 -19.53 -24.69 1.54
N HIS A 469 -20.85 -24.57 1.61
CA HIS A 469 -21.77 -25.72 1.49
C HIS A 469 -21.77 -26.35 0.10
N GLN A 470 -21.46 -25.58 -0.94
CA GLN A 470 -21.37 -26.05 -2.32
C GLN A 470 -19.95 -26.53 -2.73
N ASP A 471 -18.98 -26.60 -1.80
CA ASP A 471 -17.55 -26.85 -2.07
C ASP A 471 -16.95 -25.95 -3.17
N ARG A 472 -17.49 -24.73 -3.31
CA ARG A 472 -17.07 -23.70 -4.29
C ARG A 472 -16.15 -22.65 -3.70
N LEU A 473 -15.82 -22.77 -2.41
CA LEU A 473 -14.99 -21.80 -1.70
C LEU A 473 -13.52 -21.85 -2.14
N ALA A 474 -13.02 -23.05 -2.45
CA ALA A 474 -11.62 -23.26 -2.80
C ALA A 474 -11.33 -22.82 -4.25
N PRO A 475 -10.40 -21.87 -4.47
CA PRO A 475 -9.86 -21.62 -5.80
C PRO A 475 -9.23 -22.89 -6.38
N ALA A 476 -9.24 -23.04 -7.70
CA ALA A 476 -8.71 -24.24 -8.36
C ALA A 476 -7.21 -24.44 -8.04
N GLU A 477 -6.47 -23.36 -7.84
CA GLU A 477 -5.07 -23.35 -7.41
C GLU A 477 -4.89 -23.98 -6.03
N ALA A 478 -5.80 -23.72 -5.08
CA ALA A 478 -5.75 -24.29 -3.74
C ALA A 478 -5.90 -25.82 -3.78
N THR A 479 -6.72 -26.34 -4.71
CA THR A 479 -6.87 -27.79 -4.92
C THR A 479 -5.57 -28.43 -5.37
N LEU A 480 -4.80 -27.76 -6.25
CA LEU A 480 -3.49 -28.25 -6.67
C LEU A 480 -2.47 -28.16 -5.53
N LEU A 481 -2.37 -27.02 -4.85
CA LEU A 481 -1.42 -26.78 -3.76
C LEU A 481 -1.58 -27.76 -2.60
N HIS A 482 -2.82 -28.13 -2.27
CA HIS A 482 -3.16 -29.04 -1.18
C HIS A 482 -3.69 -30.40 -1.67
N ALA A 483 -3.25 -30.85 -2.86
CA ALA A 483 -3.60 -32.17 -3.37
C ALA A 483 -3.27 -33.27 -2.36
N GLY A 484 -4.25 -34.14 -2.05
CA GLY A 484 -4.13 -35.19 -1.03
C GLY A 484 -4.30 -34.72 0.43
N ARG A 485 -4.61 -33.44 0.68
CA ARG A 485 -4.78 -32.86 2.03
C ARG A 485 -6.08 -32.04 2.14
N PRO A 486 -7.25 -32.70 2.30
CA PRO A 486 -8.55 -32.02 2.22
C PRO A 486 -8.79 -31.02 3.36
N ASP A 487 -8.28 -31.26 4.57
CA ASP A 487 -8.48 -30.35 5.71
C ASP A 487 -7.65 -29.06 5.59
N ASP A 488 -6.42 -29.19 5.09
CA ASP A 488 -5.59 -28.03 4.74
C ASP A 488 -6.24 -27.23 3.61
N ARG A 489 -6.76 -27.91 2.58
CA ARG A 489 -7.48 -27.28 1.47
C ARG A 489 -8.65 -26.43 1.97
N ARG A 490 -9.48 -26.95 2.89
CA ARG A 490 -10.61 -26.22 3.49
C ARG A 490 -10.15 -25.01 4.30
N THR A 491 -9.06 -25.16 5.05
CA THR A 491 -8.50 -24.08 5.86
C THR A 491 -7.90 -22.98 4.97
N ALA A 492 -7.14 -23.36 3.94
CA ALA A 492 -6.61 -22.46 2.92
C ALA A 492 -7.74 -21.74 2.17
N ALA A 493 -8.79 -22.44 1.74
CA ALA A 493 -9.93 -21.87 1.03
C ALA A 493 -10.62 -20.75 1.83
N ARG A 494 -10.86 -20.96 3.13
CA ARG A 494 -11.46 -19.94 4.02
C ARG A 494 -10.58 -18.70 4.13
N ALA A 495 -9.28 -18.87 4.33
CA ALA A 495 -8.34 -17.76 4.44
C ALA A 495 -8.18 -17.00 3.10
N TRP A 496 -8.07 -17.74 2.00
CA TRP A 496 -7.96 -17.18 0.65
C TRP A 496 -9.21 -16.39 0.26
N TRP A 497 -10.41 -16.85 0.63
CA TRP A 497 -11.65 -16.12 0.35
C TRP A 497 -11.65 -14.72 0.99
N TRP A 498 -11.24 -14.62 2.26
CA TRP A 498 -11.10 -13.32 2.93
C TRP A 498 -10.01 -12.45 2.30
N ALA A 499 -8.86 -13.04 1.95
CA ALA A 499 -7.79 -12.34 1.26
C ALA A 499 -8.24 -11.79 -0.11
N ASN A 500 -9.04 -12.54 -0.88
CA ASN A 500 -9.61 -12.07 -2.14
C ASN A 500 -10.63 -10.95 -1.91
N LEU A 501 -11.53 -11.09 -0.94
CA LEU A 501 -12.52 -10.07 -0.60
C LEU A 501 -11.85 -8.73 -0.30
N GLU A 502 -10.78 -8.73 0.50
CA GLU A 502 -10.01 -7.54 0.82
C GLU A 502 -9.35 -6.93 -0.44
N ARG A 503 -8.59 -7.71 -1.22
CA ARG A 503 -7.89 -7.21 -2.42
C ARG A 503 -8.84 -6.67 -3.49
N GLU A 504 -9.98 -7.34 -3.69
CA GLU A 504 -10.93 -7.02 -4.76
C GLU A 504 -11.91 -5.90 -4.38
N HIS A 505 -12.30 -5.76 -3.11
CA HIS A 505 -13.39 -4.87 -2.72
C HIS A 505 -13.01 -3.73 -1.77
N LEU A 506 -11.83 -3.73 -1.14
CA LEU A 506 -11.44 -2.64 -0.23
C LEU A 506 -11.46 -1.27 -0.92
N HIS A 507 -10.93 -1.17 -2.14
CA HIS A 507 -10.93 0.08 -2.90
C HIS A 507 -12.34 0.52 -3.32
N HIS A 508 -13.28 -0.41 -3.54
CA HIS A 508 -14.68 -0.09 -3.80
C HIS A 508 -15.37 0.47 -2.55
N ALA A 509 -15.08 -0.10 -1.38
CA ALA A 509 -15.60 0.41 -0.11
C ALA A 509 -15.07 1.82 0.18
N LEU A 510 -13.77 2.07 -0.07
CA LEU A 510 -13.18 3.40 0.04
C LEU A 510 -13.84 4.40 -0.93
N LEU A 511 -14.10 4.00 -2.17
CA LEU A 511 -14.80 4.84 -3.15
C LEU A 511 -16.24 5.15 -2.73
N ALA A 512 -16.99 4.16 -2.25
CA ALA A 512 -18.36 4.35 -1.80
C ALA A 512 -18.43 5.27 -0.58
N PHE A 513 -17.52 5.09 0.37
CA PHE A 513 -17.41 5.95 1.55
C PHE A 513 -17.02 7.39 1.17
N ALA A 514 -16.05 7.56 0.28
CA ALA A 514 -15.68 8.87 -0.24
C ALA A 514 -16.83 9.54 -0.99
N LEU A 515 -17.55 8.80 -1.83
CA LEU A 515 -18.73 9.30 -2.54
C LEU A 515 -19.79 9.81 -1.56
N LEU A 516 -20.13 8.99 -0.55
CA LEU A 516 -21.11 9.37 0.48
C LEU A 516 -20.73 10.68 1.19
N LEU A 517 -19.48 10.78 1.62
CA LEU A 517 -18.94 11.97 2.26
C LEU A 517 -18.95 13.19 1.32
N THR A 518 -18.58 13.03 0.05
CA THR A 518 -18.59 14.12 -0.93
C THR A 518 -20.00 14.60 -1.27
N LEU A 519 -20.99 13.71 -1.36
CA LEU A 519 -22.37 14.07 -1.60
C LEU A 519 -22.93 14.88 -0.43
N GLY A 520 -22.69 14.42 0.80
CA GLY A 520 -23.10 15.17 1.99
C GLY A 520 -22.36 16.51 2.10
N ALA A 521 -21.09 16.59 1.71
CA ALA A 521 -20.35 17.85 1.65
C ALA A 521 -20.93 18.82 0.61
N GLY A 522 -21.45 18.31 -0.51
CA GLY A 522 -22.18 19.09 -1.50
C GLY A 522 -23.45 19.70 -0.90
N VAL A 523 -24.24 18.91 -0.16
CA VAL A 523 -25.43 19.41 0.56
C VAL A 523 -25.04 20.47 1.59
N ALA A 524 -24.02 20.21 2.41
CA ALA A 524 -23.51 21.15 3.39
C ALA A 524 -23.02 22.47 2.76
N SER A 525 -22.37 22.40 1.59
CA SER A 525 -21.88 23.58 0.87
C SER A 525 -23.03 24.40 0.29
N ILE A 526 -24.06 23.74 -0.27
CA ILE A 526 -25.27 24.42 -0.76
C ILE A 526 -25.95 25.14 0.40
N GLN A 527 -26.16 24.44 1.52
CA GLN A 527 -26.78 24.99 2.71
C GLN A 527 -26.03 26.24 3.21
N TYR A 528 -24.70 26.17 3.27
CA TYR A 528 -23.85 27.31 3.66
C TYR A 528 -23.99 28.50 2.71
N VAL A 529 -24.01 28.26 1.39
CA VAL A 529 -24.12 29.35 0.39
C VAL A 529 -25.52 29.96 0.35
N THR A 530 -26.57 29.18 0.64
CA THR A 530 -27.96 29.66 0.68
C THR A 530 -28.37 30.24 2.02
N ASP A 531 -27.47 30.24 3.02
CA ASP A 531 -27.76 30.65 4.40
C ASP A 531 -29.00 29.93 4.98
N ALA A 532 -29.11 28.63 4.68
CA ALA A 532 -30.24 27.82 5.11
C ALA A 532 -29.96 27.18 6.47
N ASP A 533 -30.90 27.30 7.41
CA ASP A 533 -30.77 26.69 8.73
C ASP A 533 -30.74 25.17 8.67
N VAL A 534 -29.99 24.54 9.59
CA VAL A 534 -30.07 23.09 9.81
C VAL A 534 -31.44 22.80 10.44
N PRO A 535 -32.28 21.96 9.83
CA PRO A 535 -33.54 21.58 10.47
C PRO A 535 -33.32 20.95 11.84
N GLU A 536 -34.07 21.37 12.87
CA GLU A 536 -33.93 20.90 14.26
C GLU A 536 -33.99 19.37 14.41
N TRP A 537 -34.75 18.69 13.54
CA TRP A 537 -34.84 17.22 13.56
C TRP A 537 -33.53 16.51 13.19
N LEU A 538 -32.53 17.24 12.67
CA LEU A 538 -31.17 16.75 12.40
C LEU A 538 -30.19 16.97 13.56
N GLU A 539 -30.56 17.69 14.62
CA GLU A 539 -29.69 17.89 15.80
C GLU A 539 -29.14 16.57 16.40
N PRO A 540 -29.90 15.46 16.48
CA PRO A 540 -29.36 14.19 16.96
C PRO A 540 -28.19 13.70 16.10
N LEU A 541 -28.18 14.00 14.79
CA LEU A 541 -27.09 13.63 13.90
C LEU A 541 -25.83 14.43 14.20
N ALA A 542 -25.92 15.70 14.60
CA ALA A 542 -24.75 16.47 15.03
C ALA A 542 -24.06 15.79 16.24
N THR A 543 -24.85 15.34 17.22
CA THR A 543 -24.35 14.60 18.39
C THR A 543 -23.69 13.27 17.99
N VAL A 544 -24.34 12.50 17.10
CA VAL A 544 -23.76 11.27 16.54
C VAL A 544 -22.47 11.56 15.77
N GLY A 545 -22.40 12.67 15.04
CA GLY A 545 -21.22 13.11 14.31
C GLY A 545 -20.04 13.41 15.23
N VAL A 546 -20.27 14.17 16.31
CA VAL A 546 -19.24 14.42 17.34
C VAL A 546 -18.75 13.10 17.95
N LEU A 547 -19.67 12.21 18.32
CA LEU A 547 -19.31 10.89 18.86
C LEU A 547 -18.51 10.05 17.85
N ALA A 548 -18.93 10.03 16.58
CA ALA A 548 -18.26 9.28 15.52
C ALA A 548 -16.84 9.80 15.29
N LEU A 549 -16.66 11.13 15.23
CA LEU A 549 -15.35 11.77 15.12
C LEU A 549 -14.47 11.49 16.35
N ALA A 550 -15.03 11.53 17.56
CA ALA A 550 -14.32 11.22 18.80
C ALA A 550 -13.89 9.75 18.85
N VAL A 551 -14.77 8.81 18.49
CA VAL A 551 -14.46 7.38 18.40
C VAL A 551 -13.39 7.14 17.34
N PHE A 552 -13.48 7.80 16.19
CA PHE A 552 -12.49 7.70 15.12
C PHE A 552 -11.11 8.21 15.58
N ALA A 553 -11.06 9.38 16.24
CA ALA A 553 -9.83 9.92 16.81
C ALA A 553 -9.26 9.00 17.90
N LEU A 554 -10.09 8.49 18.81
CA LEU A 554 -9.66 7.56 19.87
C LEU A 554 -9.18 6.23 19.29
N ALA A 555 -9.82 5.70 18.25
CA ALA A 555 -9.38 4.51 17.54
C ALA A 555 -8.02 4.74 16.87
N LEU A 556 -7.78 5.92 16.28
CA LEU A 556 -6.48 6.29 15.73
C LEU A 556 -5.40 6.36 16.83
N VAL A 557 -5.66 7.02 17.95
CA VAL A 557 -4.74 7.08 19.10
C VAL A 557 -4.49 5.69 19.68
N ARG A 558 -5.54 4.89 19.85
CA ARG A 558 -5.44 3.51 20.38
C ARG A 558 -4.63 2.62 19.45
N THR A 559 -4.85 2.70 18.14
CA THR A 559 -4.07 1.92 17.16
C THR A 559 -2.60 2.32 17.16
N VAL A 560 -2.29 3.61 17.30
CA VAL A 560 -0.92 4.12 17.48
C VAL A 560 -0.29 3.59 18.78
N TYR A 561 -1.03 3.62 19.89
CA TYR A 561 -0.58 3.08 21.17
C TYR A 561 -0.34 1.56 21.12
N LEU A 562 -1.26 0.82 20.50
CA LEU A 562 -1.15 -0.63 20.32
C LEU A 562 0.00 -1.00 19.37
N ALA A 563 0.29 -0.18 18.36
CA ALA A 563 1.42 -0.39 17.47
C ALA A 563 2.76 -0.35 18.22
N LYS A 564 2.86 0.44 19.30
CA LYS A 564 4.04 0.45 20.18
C LYS A 564 4.20 -0.84 20.99
N SER A 565 3.09 -1.49 21.36
CA SER A 565 3.07 -2.58 22.34
C SER A 565 2.84 -3.97 21.74
N ARG A 566 2.31 -4.08 20.51
CA ARG A 566 2.06 -5.35 19.81
C ARG A 566 2.35 -5.24 18.30
N PRO A 567 3.47 -5.81 17.80
CA PRO A 567 3.85 -5.73 16.38
C PRO A 567 2.78 -6.30 15.43
N ASN A 568 2.10 -7.37 15.84
CA ASN A 568 1.10 -8.05 14.99
C ASN A 568 -0.27 -7.35 14.93
N THR A 569 -0.59 -6.48 15.90
CA THR A 569 -1.87 -5.73 15.94
C THR A 569 -1.77 -4.37 15.22
N ALA A 570 -0.56 -3.97 14.79
CA ALA A 570 -0.25 -2.72 14.08
C ALA A 570 -0.56 -2.73 12.57
N ARG A 571 -1.21 -3.80 12.06
CA ARG A 571 -1.28 -4.10 10.61
C ARG A 571 -1.93 -2.99 9.77
N LEU A 572 -3.05 -2.43 10.24
CA LEU A 572 -3.78 -1.38 9.53
C LEU A 572 -3.03 -0.04 9.54
N LEU A 573 -2.42 0.31 10.68
CA LEU A 573 -1.63 1.54 10.81
C LEU A 573 -0.32 1.45 10.00
N GLY A 574 0.29 0.27 9.92
CA GLY A 574 1.45 0.03 9.07
C GLY A 574 1.16 0.33 7.60
N VAL A 575 0.01 -0.08 7.07
CA VAL A 575 -0.39 0.19 5.68
C VAL A 575 -0.66 1.68 5.44
N LEU A 576 -1.33 2.36 6.38
CA LEU A 576 -1.60 3.81 6.25
C LEU A 576 -0.32 4.65 6.42
N ALA A 577 0.55 4.29 7.37
CA ALA A 577 1.85 4.94 7.56
C ALA A 577 2.75 4.75 6.34
N ASP A 578 2.64 3.60 5.67
CA ASP A 578 3.43 3.32 4.48
C ASP A 578 2.98 4.10 3.25
N LEU A 579 1.68 4.08 3.00
CA LEU A 579 1.07 4.85 1.92
C LEU A 579 1.41 6.33 2.06
N THR A 580 1.70 6.82 3.26
CA THR A 580 1.99 8.24 3.52
C THR A 580 3.48 8.57 3.60
N CYS A 581 4.31 7.69 4.16
CA CYS A 581 5.75 7.93 4.37
C CYS A 581 6.64 7.46 3.20
N PHE A 582 6.10 6.77 2.20
CA PHE A 582 6.85 6.37 1.01
C PHE A 582 7.05 7.52 0.01
N TRP A 583 6.17 8.52 0.00
CA TRP A 583 6.14 9.51 -1.07
C TRP A 583 6.95 10.78 -0.76
N PRO A 584 7.74 11.29 -1.71
CA PRO A 584 8.33 12.61 -1.61
C PRO A 584 7.26 13.72 -1.47
N ARG A 585 7.70 14.87 -0.96
CA ARG A 585 6.84 16.01 -0.62
C ARG A 585 6.60 16.88 -1.87
N GLU A 586 5.47 16.67 -2.53
CA GLU A 586 5.15 17.36 -3.79
C GLU A 586 3.98 18.33 -3.66
N ALA A 587 2.97 17.98 -2.86
CA ALA A 587 1.79 18.81 -2.66
C ALA A 587 1.81 19.50 -1.30
N HIS A 588 2.23 18.79 -0.25
CA HIS A 588 2.20 19.30 1.13
C HIS A 588 3.58 19.16 1.80
N PRO A 589 4.18 20.25 2.32
CA PRO A 589 5.54 20.21 2.88
C PRO A 589 5.58 19.61 4.30
N THR A 590 4.47 19.62 5.02
CA THR A 590 4.38 19.10 6.39
C THR A 590 3.82 17.68 6.44
N VAL A 591 4.49 16.76 5.75
CA VAL A 591 4.20 15.32 5.78
C VAL A 591 5.43 14.56 6.26
N PRO A 592 5.26 13.31 6.77
CA PRO A 592 6.38 12.51 7.23
C PRO A 592 7.49 12.41 6.15
N PRO A 593 8.76 12.47 6.55
CA PRO A 593 9.88 12.37 5.61
C PRO A 593 9.87 11.05 4.85
N CYS A 594 10.11 11.13 3.53
CA CYS A 594 10.12 10.00 2.62
C CYS A 594 11.28 9.06 2.92
N TYR A 595 11.01 7.85 3.42
CA TYR A 595 12.07 6.88 3.72
C TYR A 595 12.75 6.35 2.44
N ALA A 596 12.04 6.31 1.31
CA ALA A 596 12.60 5.79 0.05
C ALA A 596 13.80 6.62 -0.44
N LEU A 597 13.81 7.93 -0.17
CA LEU A 597 14.94 8.83 -0.49
C LEU A 597 16.22 8.52 0.28
N LYS A 598 16.14 7.73 1.36
CA LYS A 598 17.31 7.20 2.09
C LYS A 598 17.57 5.74 1.78
N VAL A 599 16.53 4.90 1.89
CA VAL A 599 16.66 3.44 1.74
C VAL A 599 17.12 3.04 0.34
N VAL A 600 16.54 3.61 -0.72
CA VAL A 600 16.88 3.20 -2.09
C VAL A 600 18.35 3.53 -2.42
N PRO A 601 18.86 4.77 -2.20
CA PRO A 601 20.27 5.06 -2.43
C PRO A 601 21.24 4.17 -1.64
N GLU A 602 20.96 3.89 -0.36
CA GLU A 602 21.82 3.05 0.47
C GLU A 602 21.81 1.58 0.00
N LEU A 603 20.67 1.06 -0.44
CA LEU A 603 20.58 -0.28 -1.06
C LEU A 603 21.35 -0.35 -2.38
N VAL A 604 21.20 0.65 -3.25
CA VAL A 604 21.92 0.74 -4.53
C VAL A 604 23.42 0.78 -4.29
N HIS A 605 23.88 1.61 -3.34
CA HIS A 605 25.29 1.66 -2.99
C HIS A 605 25.78 0.30 -2.46
N ARG A 606 25.07 -0.28 -1.49
CA ARG A 606 25.48 -1.55 -0.90
C ARG A 606 25.55 -2.69 -1.91
N ALA A 607 24.59 -2.76 -2.83
CA ALA A 607 24.61 -3.72 -3.93
C ALA A 607 25.80 -3.48 -4.88
N THR A 608 26.09 -2.22 -5.19
CA THR A 608 27.21 -1.84 -6.06
C THR A 608 28.55 -2.21 -5.42
N GLU A 609 28.71 -2.02 -4.11
CA GLU A 609 29.92 -2.43 -3.38
C GLU A 609 30.19 -3.93 -3.52
N HIS A 610 29.16 -4.76 -3.34
CA HIS A 610 29.30 -6.22 -3.50
C HIS A 610 29.57 -6.61 -4.95
N LEU A 611 28.96 -5.93 -5.91
CA LEU A 611 29.17 -6.20 -7.34
C LEU A 611 30.58 -5.85 -7.83
N ARG A 612 31.36 -5.04 -7.09
CA ARG A 612 32.77 -4.79 -7.42
C ARG A 612 33.61 -6.08 -7.44
N ASP A 613 33.21 -7.10 -6.68
CA ASP A 613 33.80 -8.42 -6.77
C ASP A 613 33.17 -9.20 -7.95
N PRO A 614 33.94 -9.60 -8.97
CA PRO A 614 33.41 -10.35 -10.12
C PRO A 614 32.80 -11.71 -9.76
N ALA A 615 33.22 -12.32 -8.66
CA ALA A 615 32.72 -13.62 -8.18
C ALA A 615 31.43 -13.48 -7.36
N ALA A 616 31.05 -12.26 -6.96
CA ALA A 616 29.81 -12.03 -6.22
C ALA A 616 28.61 -11.88 -7.17
N ARG A 617 27.49 -12.49 -6.81
CA ARG A 617 26.17 -12.24 -7.41
C ARG A 617 25.24 -11.67 -6.37
N VAL A 618 24.53 -10.60 -6.70
CA VAL A 618 23.67 -9.88 -5.74
C VAL A 618 22.21 -10.13 -6.04
N VAL A 619 21.48 -10.62 -5.05
CA VAL A 619 20.03 -10.80 -5.09
C VAL A 619 19.40 -9.82 -4.11
N LEU A 620 18.66 -8.85 -4.63
CA LEU A 620 17.84 -7.97 -3.81
C LEU A 620 16.57 -8.71 -3.41
N VAL A 621 16.29 -8.81 -2.12
CA VAL A 621 15.11 -9.50 -1.61
C VAL A 621 14.21 -8.52 -0.88
N GLY A 622 13.02 -8.26 -1.40
CA GLY A 622 12.04 -7.38 -0.77
C GLY A 622 10.85 -8.16 -0.22
N HIS A 623 10.48 -7.89 1.04
CA HIS A 623 9.27 -8.46 1.65
C HIS A 623 8.19 -7.39 1.82
N SER A 624 6.97 -7.66 1.37
CA SER A 624 5.85 -6.71 1.41
C SER A 624 6.27 -5.40 0.75
N GLN A 625 6.23 -4.29 1.49
CA GLN A 625 6.74 -3.00 1.04
C GLN A 625 8.22 -2.97 0.64
N GLY A 626 9.05 -3.81 1.26
CA GLY A 626 10.44 -3.97 0.84
C GLY A 626 10.56 -4.41 -0.63
N SER A 627 9.52 -5.04 -1.20
CA SER A 627 9.46 -5.39 -2.62
C SER A 627 9.47 -4.17 -3.52
N LEU A 628 8.74 -3.10 -3.15
CA LEU A 628 8.76 -1.85 -3.91
C LEU A 628 10.15 -1.20 -3.85
N LEU A 629 10.73 -1.10 -2.65
CA LEU A 629 12.08 -0.56 -2.47
C LEU A 629 13.13 -1.34 -3.26
N ALA A 630 13.06 -2.68 -3.21
CA ALA A 630 13.97 -3.55 -3.95
C ALA A 630 13.78 -3.43 -5.46
N ALA A 631 12.55 -3.31 -5.96
CA ALA A 631 12.26 -3.12 -7.38
C ALA A 631 12.77 -1.76 -7.90
N VAL A 632 12.56 -0.67 -7.14
CA VAL A 632 13.09 0.66 -7.48
C VAL A 632 14.62 0.67 -7.43
N ALA A 633 15.23 0.04 -6.41
CA ALA A 633 16.69 -0.10 -6.33
C ALA A 633 17.26 -0.92 -7.51
N ALA A 634 16.58 -2.01 -7.90
CA ALA A 634 16.96 -2.81 -9.07
C ALA A 634 16.89 -1.97 -10.37
N GLY A 635 15.83 -1.18 -10.55
CA GLY A 635 15.70 -0.26 -11.68
C GLY A 635 16.86 0.75 -11.75
N ARG A 636 17.20 1.40 -10.63
CA ARG A 636 18.35 2.33 -10.55
C ARG A 636 19.69 1.66 -10.83
N LEU A 637 19.90 0.44 -10.31
CA LEU A 637 21.10 -0.34 -10.59
C LEU A 637 21.20 -0.70 -12.07
N LEU A 638 20.10 -1.11 -12.71
CA LEU A 638 20.10 -1.43 -14.14
C LEU A 638 20.46 -0.21 -14.99
N ARG A 639 20.06 1.01 -14.61
CA ARG A 639 20.48 2.22 -15.33
C ARG A 639 21.96 2.56 -15.18
N THR A 640 22.53 2.29 -14.02
CA THR A 640 23.86 2.79 -13.63
C THR A 640 24.98 1.76 -13.80
N LEU A 641 24.68 0.47 -13.70
CA LEU A 641 25.66 -0.61 -13.79
C LEU A 641 26.05 -0.93 -15.24
N PRO A 642 27.31 -1.36 -15.48
CA PRO A 642 27.73 -1.93 -16.76
C PRO A 642 27.08 -3.31 -17.00
N ASP A 643 27.01 -3.73 -18.27
CA ASP A 643 26.30 -4.96 -18.66
C ASP A 643 26.82 -6.24 -17.98
N SER A 644 28.12 -6.31 -17.66
CA SER A 644 28.73 -7.42 -16.91
C SER A 644 28.12 -7.60 -15.52
N ASP A 645 27.72 -6.50 -14.89
CA ASP A 645 27.25 -6.46 -13.51
C ASP A 645 25.73 -6.64 -13.48
N ARG A 646 25.02 -6.13 -14.49
CA ARG A 646 23.57 -6.37 -14.70
C ARG A 646 23.25 -7.86 -14.78
N ALA A 647 24.13 -8.67 -15.40
CA ALA A 647 23.97 -10.11 -15.50
C ALA A 647 24.08 -10.85 -14.15
N ARG A 648 24.67 -10.22 -13.13
CA ARG A 648 24.88 -10.76 -11.77
C ARG A 648 23.89 -10.20 -10.74
N LEU A 649 22.95 -9.37 -11.19
CA LEU A 649 21.86 -8.81 -10.39
C LEU A 649 20.59 -9.65 -10.55
N GLY A 650 19.95 -9.97 -9.43
CA GLY A 650 18.65 -10.64 -9.35
C GLY A 650 17.70 -9.97 -8.37
N LEU A 651 16.41 -10.30 -8.46
CA LEU A 651 15.37 -9.75 -7.62
C LEU A 651 14.47 -10.87 -7.09
N VAL A 652 14.20 -10.87 -5.78
CA VAL A 652 13.18 -11.71 -5.16
C VAL A 652 12.18 -10.81 -4.44
N THR A 653 10.90 -10.94 -4.75
CA THR A 653 9.82 -10.19 -4.09
C THR A 653 8.90 -11.15 -3.35
N VAL A 654 8.48 -10.79 -2.14
CA VAL A 654 7.80 -11.74 -1.25
C VAL A 654 6.57 -11.07 -0.65
N GLY A 655 5.40 -11.71 -0.76
CA GLY A 655 4.14 -11.13 -0.26
C GLY A 655 3.89 -9.74 -0.85
N SER A 656 4.21 -9.55 -2.13
CA SER A 656 4.37 -8.22 -2.75
C SER A 656 3.06 -7.62 -3.26
N GLN A 657 2.93 -6.30 -3.14
CA GLN A 657 1.84 -5.47 -3.65
C GLN A 657 2.06 -5.01 -5.11
N LEU A 658 3.19 -5.37 -5.73
CA LEU A 658 3.67 -4.78 -6.99
C LEU A 658 2.77 -5.00 -8.20
N GLN A 659 1.84 -5.96 -8.20
CA GLN A 659 0.88 -6.11 -9.31
C GLN A 659 -0.49 -5.54 -8.96
N TRP A 660 -1.07 -5.97 -7.84
CA TRP A 660 -2.50 -5.75 -7.59
C TRP A 660 -2.81 -4.37 -7.00
N ALA A 661 -1.83 -3.66 -6.41
CA ALA A 661 -2.05 -2.37 -5.77
C ALA A 661 -1.23 -1.24 -6.40
N TYR A 662 0.11 -1.34 -6.41
CA TYR A 662 0.97 -0.20 -6.76
C TYR A 662 0.74 0.37 -8.17
N PRO A 663 0.80 -0.41 -9.26
CA PRO A 663 0.54 0.09 -10.60
C PRO A 663 -0.88 0.61 -10.80
N ARG A 664 -1.82 0.13 -9.97
CA ARG A 664 -3.23 0.51 -10.10
C ARG A 664 -3.57 1.79 -9.33
N ALA A 665 -2.90 2.02 -8.20
CA ALA A 665 -3.04 3.20 -7.37
C ALA A 665 -2.15 4.35 -7.84
N PHE A 666 -0.95 4.04 -8.36
CA PHE A 666 0.11 4.99 -8.71
C PHE A 666 0.62 4.73 -10.15
N PRO A 667 -0.26 4.83 -11.16
CA PRO A 667 0.04 4.41 -12.53
C PRO A 667 1.19 5.20 -13.18
N ALA A 668 1.46 6.44 -12.75
CA ALA A 668 2.58 7.23 -13.27
C ALA A 668 3.95 6.88 -12.65
N VAL A 669 3.98 6.23 -11.48
CA VAL A 669 5.21 5.97 -10.72
C VAL A 669 5.73 4.55 -10.96
N VAL A 670 4.81 3.60 -10.93
CA VAL A 670 5.10 2.17 -11.15
C VAL A 670 4.15 1.64 -12.23
N PRO A 671 4.20 2.18 -13.47
CA PRO A 671 3.34 1.69 -14.54
C PRO A 671 3.61 0.19 -14.77
N HIS A 672 2.60 -0.55 -15.19
CA HIS A 672 2.75 -1.98 -15.52
C HIS A 672 3.92 -2.22 -16.50
N GLU A 673 4.08 -1.32 -17.46
CA GLU A 673 5.16 -1.29 -18.45
C GLU A 673 6.54 -1.28 -17.81
N SER A 674 6.71 -0.54 -16.70
CA SER A 674 7.99 -0.49 -15.99
C SER A 674 8.34 -1.81 -15.31
N LEU A 675 7.33 -2.58 -14.89
CA LEU A 675 7.53 -3.92 -14.34
C LEU A 675 7.85 -4.92 -15.46
N THR A 676 7.20 -4.79 -16.61
CA THR A 676 7.54 -5.58 -17.82
C THR A 676 8.99 -5.35 -18.23
N GLU A 677 9.41 -4.07 -18.31
CA GLU A 677 10.79 -3.68 -18.65
C GLU A 677 11.80 -4.20 -17.61
N LEU A 678 11.49 -4.03 -16.32
CA LEU A 678 12.33 -4.56 -15.24
C LEU A 678 12.49 -6.09 -15.37
N SER A 679 11.40 -6.80 -15.66
CA SER A 679 11.43 -8.25 -15.86
C SER A 679 12.29 -8.66 -17.06
N GLY A 680 12.18 -7.95 -18.19
CA GLY A 680 12.99 -8.18 -19.39
C GLY A 680 14.47 -7.93 -19.14
N SER A 681 14.80 -6.80 -18.49
CA SER A 681 16.16 -6.42 -18.11
C SER A 681 16.82 -7.42 -17.15
N LEU A 682 16.03 -8.05 -16.27
CA LEU A 682 16.50 -9.13 -15.38
C LEU A 682 16.53 -10.50 -16.07
N SER A 683 15.95 -10.64 -17.26
CA SER A 683 16.00 -11.85 -18.11
C SER A 683 15.67 -13.14 -17.34
N GLY A 684 14.58 -13.14 -16.58
CA GLY A 684 14.16 -14.28 -15.76
C GLY A 684 14.85 -14.42 -14.39
N ARG A 685 15.67 -13.46 -13.99
CA ARG A 685 16.26 -13.38 -12.63
C ARG A 685 15.37 -12.67 -11.60
N TRP A 686 14.10 -12.43 -11.93
CA TRP A 686 13.08 -11.97 -10.99
C TRP A 686 12.17 -13.12 -10.57
N ARG A 687 12.12 -13.40 -9.26
CA ARG A 687 11.20 -14.39 -8.66
C ARG A 687 10.28 -13.76 -7.62
N ALA A 688 9.03 -14.17 -7.59
CA ALA A 688 8.05 -13.67 -6.63
C ALA A 688 7.43 -14.79 -5.82
N LEU A 689 7.64 -14.82 -4.50
CA LEU A 689 6.99 -15.79 -3.61
C LEU A 689 5.67 -15.22 -3.10
N CYS A 690 4.59 -15.97 -3.26
CA CYS A 690 3.25 -15.54 -2.89
C CYS A 690 2.41 -16.68 -2.30
N ARG A 691 1.40 -16.31 -1.52
CA ARG A 691 0.38 -17.21 -0.97
C ARG A 691 -0.99 -16.68 -1.32
N GLY A 692 -1.93 -17.57 -1.60
CA GLY A 692 -3.31 -17.20 -1.86
C GLY A 692 -4.02 -16.56 -0.66
N THR A 693 -3.68 -17.05 0.53
CA THR A 693 -4.15 -16.64 1.86
C THR A 693 -3.62 -15.30 2.35
N ASP A 694 -2.65 -14.70 1.64
CA ASP A 694 -2.09 -13.40 1.97
C ASP A 694 -2.98 -12.28 1.41
N ALA A 695 -3.60 -11.45 2.27
CA ALA A 695 -4.46 -10.34 1.85
C ALA A 695 -3.70 -9.11 1.34
N LEU A 696 -2.42 -8.96 1.69
CA LEU A 696 -1.59 -7.82 1.30
C LEU A 696 -0.75 -8.13 0.07
N GLY A 697 -0.22 -9.35 -0.02
CA GLY A 697 0.56 -9.82 -1.16
C GLY A 697 -0.28 -10.46 -2.26
N GLY A 698 0.39 -10.81 -3.36
CA GLY A 698 -0.20 -11.58 -4.45
C GLY A 698 0.86 -12.02 -5.45
N GLY A 699 0.42 -12.66 -6.54
CA GLY A 699 1.26 -12.86 -7.71
C GLY A 699 1.72 -11.52 -8.27
N VAL A 700 2.96 -11.45 -8.76
CA VAL A 700 3.54 -10.20 -9.27
C VAL A 700 3.67 -10.27 -10.78
N THR A 701 4.17 -11.40 -11.28
CA THR A 701 4.54 -11.60 -12.68
C THR A 701 3.46 -12.33 -13.48
N THR A 702 2.42 -12.87 -12.82
CA THR A 702 1.36 -13.68 -13.48
C THR A 702 -0.06 -13.19 -13.20
N TRP A 703 -0.95 -13.35 -14.18
CA TRP A 703 -2.38 -13.03 -14.10
C TRP A 703 -3.20 -13.96 -15.00
N ASN A 704 -4.54 -13.84 -14.94
CA ASN A 704 -5.49 -14.70 -15.66
C ASN A 704 -5.17 -16.20 -15.50
N ARG A 705 -4.89 -16.59 -14.26
CA ARG A 705 -4.54 -17.97 -13.90
C ARG A 705 -5.78 -18.85 -13.95
N GLN A 706 -5.62 -20.06 -14.44
CA GLN A 706 -6.67 -21.07 -14.47
C GLN A 706 -6.06 -22.47 -14.41
N VAL A 707 -6.84 -23.44 -13.94
CA VAL A 707 -6.43 -24.85 -13.94
C VAL A 707 -7.05 -25.54 -15.14
N TYR A 708 -6.21 -26.20 -15.94
CA TYR A 708 -6.59 -27.00 -17.09
C TYR A 708 -5.86 -28.34 -17.00
N GLU A 709 -6.60 -29.46 -17.14
CA GLU A 709 -6.05 -30.82 -17.05
C GLU A 709 -5.13 -31.05 -15.83
N GLY A 710 -5.57 -30.58 -14.66
CA GLY A 710 -4.80 -30.74 -13.41
C GLY A 710 -3.52 -29.89 -13.32
N THR A 711 -3.28 -28.99 -14.26
CA THR A 711 -2.11 -28.10 -14.28
C THR A 711 -2.52 -26.63 -14.26
N LEU A 712 -1.75 -25.79 -13.58
CA LEU A 712 -1.96 -24.35 -13.53
C LEU A 712 -1.35 -23.70 -14.77
N ILE A 713 -2.15 -22.95 -15.52
CA ILE A 713 -1.72 -22.16 -16.68
C ILE A 713 -2.07 -20.68 -16.46
N GLY A 714 -1.42 -19.79 -17.19
CA GLY A 714 -1.71 -18.36 -17.11
C GLY A 714 -0.87 -17.51 -18.06
N VAL A 715 -1.04 -16.21 -17.93
CA VAL A 715 -0.32 -15.18 -18.69
C VAL A 715 0.63 -14.47 -17.74
N GLY A 716 1.77 -14.01 -18.24
CA GLY A 716 2.69 -13.23 -17.43
C GLY A 716 3.86 -12.66 -18.20
N PHE A 717 4.83 -12.12 -17.45
CA PHE A 717 6.09 -11.65 -18.01
C PHE A 717 6.95 -12.82 -18.49
N ARG A 718 7.46 -12.70 -19.72
CA ARG A 718 8.39 -13.65 -20.32
C ARG A 718 9.83 -13.18 -20.09
N ALA A 719 10.76 -14.12 -20.20
CA ALA A 719 12.19 -13.84 -19.98
C ALA A 719 12.81 -12.94 -21.06
N ASP A 720 12.17 -12.81 -22.22
CA ASP A 720 12.56 -11.92 -23.32
C ASP A 720 12.04 -10.48 -23.14
N GLY A 721 11.36 -10.19 -22.02
CA GLY A 721 10.77 -8.87 -21.76
C GLY A 721 9.40 -8.65 -22.41
N THR A 722 8.84 -9.66 -23.07
CA THR A 722 7.47 -9.58 -23.60
C THR A 722 6.43 -10.09 -22.59
N GLU A 723 5.16 -9.83 -22.87
CA GLU A 723 4.03 -10.38 -22.12
C GLU A 723 3.32 -11.43 -22.96
N GLY A 724 2.88 -12.53 -22.35
CA GLY A 724 2.09 -13.52 -23.06
C GLY A 724 1.81 -14.80 -22.27
N PRO A 725 1.20 -15.81 -22.94
CA PRO A 725 1.03 -17.13 -22.36
C PRO A 725 2.35 -17.70 -21.86
N LEU A 726 2.30 -18.29 -20.67
CA LEU A 726 3.44 -18.93 -20.01
C LEU A 726 3.35 -20.46 -20.16
N PRO A 727 4.50 -21.16 -20.09
CA PRO A 727 4.51 -22.60 -19.88
C PRO A 727 3.69 -22.99 -18.65
N SER A 728 3.13 -24.21 -18.68
CA SER A 728 2.37 -24.74 -17.57
C SER A 728 3.20 -24.79 -16.28
N ALA A 729 2.54 -24.56 -15.15
CA ALA A 729 3.21 -24.43 -13.88
C ALA A 729 3.87 -25.75 -13.48
N THR A 730 5.12 -25.66 -13.04
CA THR A 730 5.83 -26.82 -12.50
C THR A 730 5.61 -26.92 -11.00
N ARG A 731 5.42 -28.14 -10.50
CA ARG A 731 5.36 -28.37 -9.05
C ARG A 731 6.77 -28.56 -8.50
N SER A 732 7.15 -27.76 -7.52
CA SER A 732 8.43 -27.91 -6.83
C SER A 732 8.39 -29.04 -5.80
N PRO A 733 9.55 -29.53 -5.33
CA PRO A 733 9.61 -30.54 -4.27
C PRO A 733 8.97 -30.10 -2.94
N SER A 734 8.91 -28.79 -2.65
CA SER A 734 8.19 -28.26 -1.48
C SER A 734 6.67 -28.22 -1.67
N GLY A 735 6.19 -28.55 -2.87
CA GLY A 735 4.78 -28.52 -3.27
C GLY A 735 4.31 -27.16 -3.77
N ALA A 736 5.22 -26.19 -3.94
CA ALA A 736 4.91 -24.90 -4.55
C ALA A 736 4.60 -25.07 -6.04
N LEU A 737 3.70 -24.24 -6.57
CA LEU A 737 3.44 -24.15 -8.01
C LEU A 737 4.21 -22.97 -8.59
N VAL A 738 5.14 -23.23 -9.50
CA VAL A 738 5.96 -22.20 -10.15
C VAL A 738 5.41 -21.95 -11.54
N LEU A 739 4.81 -20.77 -11.73
CA LEU A 739 4.28 -20.30 -13.02
C LEU A 739 5.04 -19.03 -13.42
N GLY A 740 5.81 -19.09 -14.51
CA GLY A 740 6.65 -17.97 -14.92
C GLY A 740 7.63 -17.54 -13.82
N GLY A 741 7.52 -16.30 -13.34
CA GLY A 741 8.30 -15.75 -12.23
C GLY A 741 7.68 -15.98 -10.85
N ASP A 742 6.41 -16.39 -10.75
CA ASP A 742 5.68 -16.50 -9.48
C ASP A 742 5.76 -17.92 -8.89
N HIS A 743 6.12 -18.01 -7.62
CA HIS A 743 6.17 -19.22 -6.80
C HIS A 743 5.01 -19.19 -5.79
N TRP A 744 3.96 -19.97 -6.08
CA TRP A 744 2.79 -20.11 -5.24
C TRP A 744 3.04 -21.14 -4.16
N LEU A 745 3.15 -20.70 -2.91
CA LEU A 745 3.42 -21.58 -1.77
C LEU A 745 2.11 -22.17 -1.21
N PRO A 746 2.12 -23.45 -0.79
CA PRO A 746 1.01 -24.02 -0.03
C PRO A 746 0.91 -23.34 1.34
N ASP A 747 -0.30 -23.02 1.78
CA ASP A 747 -0.56 -22.43 3.10
C ASP A 747 -1.88 -22.94 3.69
N PRO A 748 -1.86 -23.87 4.66
CA PRO A 748 -0.72 -24.26 5.51
C PRO A 748 0.44 -24.96 4.79
N ALA A 749 1.66 -24.78 5.32
CA ALA A 749 2.85 -25.45 4.81
C ALA A 749 2.70 -26.99 4.85
N ARG A 750 3.26 -27.69 3.85
CA ARG A 750 3.06 -29.14 3.70
C ARG A 750 3.60 -29.98 4.86
N GLY A 751 4.63 -29.51 5.54
CA GLY A 751 5.18 -30.16 6.72
C GLY A 751 6.47 -29.48 7.16
N PRO A 752 7.08 -29.97 8.24
CA PRO A 752 8.41 -29.52 8.63
C PRO A 752 9.41 -29.94 7.55
N PHE A 753 10.32 -29.04 7.20
CA PHE A 753 11.43 -29.31 6.29
C PHE A 753 12.74 -29.26 7.07
N THR A 754 13.63 -30.21 6.79
CA THR A 754 14.94 -30.28 7.45
C THR A 754 15.71 -28.97 7.29
N GLY A 755 16.23 -28.44 8.39
CA GLY A 755 17.02 -27.21 8.39
C GLY A 755 16.22 -25.92 8.25
N LYS A 756 14.88 -25.98 8.23
CA LYS A 756 13.99 -24.82 8.21
C LYS A 756 13.14 -24.75 9.48
N ARG A 757 12.79 -23.53 9.89
CA ARG A 757 11.76 -23.32 10.91
C ARG A 757 10.42 -23.76 10.33
N TRP A 758 9.53 -24.30 11.15
CA TRP A 758 8.20 -24.70 10.72
C TRP A 758 7.14 -24.04 11.59
N GLY A 759 6.17 -23.39 10.93
CA GLY A 759 5.01 -22.78 11.58
C GLY A 759 3.74 -23.59 11.27
N PRO A 760 2.94 -23.97 12.28
CA PRO A 760 1.66 -24.63 12.06
C PRO A 760 0.58 -23.66 11.56
N GLY A 761 -0.37 -24.16 10.78
CA GLY A 761 -1.56 -23.42 10.34
C GLY A 761 -1.31 -22.44 9.20
N VAL A 762 -2.24 -21.49 9.04
CA VAL A 762 -2.19 -20.47 7.97
C VAL A 762 -1.23 -19.36 8.37
N LEU A 763 -0.17 -19.18 7.60
CA LEU A 763 0.86 -18.17 7.81
C LEU A 763 0.48 -16.82 7.17
N GLY A 764 -0.29 -16.85 6.07
CA GLY A 764 -0.70 -15.68 5.30
C GLY A 764 0.51 -14.84 4.90
N HIS A 765 0.54 -13.58 5.33
CA HIS A 765 1.58 -12.61 5.00
C HIS A 765 2.93 -12.78 5.76
N ASN A 766 3.09 -13.81 6.60
CA ASN A 766 4.26 -13.93 7.49
C ASN A 766 5.12 -15.16 7.17
N ASP A 767 6.40 -15.14 7.53
CA ASP A 767 7.28 -16.31 7.56
C ASP A 767 7.37 -17.06 6.22
N PHE A 768 7.85 -16.37 5.17
CA PHE A 768 8.10 -16.98 3.86
C PHE A 768 9.47 -17.68 3.76
N ASN A 769 10.43 -17.25 4.59
CA ASN A 769 11.79 -17.78 4.66
C ASN A 769 11.87 -19.21 5.22
N SER A 770 10.82 -19.65 5.94
CA SER A 770 10.66 -21.02 6.41
C SER A 770 10.36 -22.02 5.29
N ASP A 771 9.89 -21.56 4.13
CA ASP A 771 9.64 -22.44 2.98
C ASP A 771 10.96 -22.74 2.23
N PRO A 772 11.28 -24.00 1.92
CA PRO A 772 12.45 -24.35 1.11
C PRO A 772 12.47 -23.68 -0.27
N GLU A 773 11.31 -23.33 -0.81
CA GLU A 773 11.22 -22.63 -2.10
C GLU A 773 11.90 -21.25 -2.05
N TRP A 774 12.10 -20.67 -0.86
CA TRP A 774 12.89 -19.45 -0.68
C TRP A 774 14.31 -19.59 -1.25
N ASP A 775 15.03 -20.64 -0.85
CA ASP A 775 16.42 -20.83 -1.26
C ASP A 775 16.49 -21.08 -2.78
N ARG A 776 15.53 -21.82 -3.33
CA ARG A 776 15.41 -22.07 -4.76
C ARG A 776 15.16 -20.78 -5.55
N ALA A 777 14.23 -19.94 -5.09
CA ALA A 777 13.97 -18.66 -5.72
C ALA A 777 15.20 -17.74 -5.73
N VAL A 778 15.97 -17.72 -4.63
CA VAL A 778 17.25 -17.00 -4.54
C VAL A 778 18.28 -17.58 -5.52
N ALA A 779 18.39 -18.90 -5.65
CA ALA A 779 19.32 -19.54 -6.58
C ALA A 779 18.99 -19.22 -8.05
N ILE A 780 17.71 -19.24 -8.43
CA ILE A 780 17.27 -18.86 -9.77
C ILE A 780 17.48 -17.35 -10.01
N ALA A 781 17.16 -16.50 -9.04
CA ALA A 781 17.40 -15.06 -9.13
C ALA A 781 18.90 -14.73 -9.24
N ALA A 782 19.76 -15.49 -8.57
CA ALA A 782 21.22 -15.38 -8.73
C ALA A 782 21.71 -15.91 -10.10
N GLY A 783 20.84 -16.46 -10.95
CA GLY A 783 21.21 -17.04 -12.24
C GLY A 783 22.10 -18.27 -12.13
N LEU A 784 21.98 -19.02 -11.01
CA LEU A 784 22.70 -20.27 -10.77
C LEU A 784 21.87 -21.50 -11.12
N GLU A 785 20.54 -21.33 -11.17
CA GLU A 785 19.60 -22.34 -11.64
C GLU A 785 18.80 -21.79 -12.81
N LEU A 786 18.44 -22.68 -13.74
CA LEU A 786 17.45 -22.38 -14.75
C LEU A 786 16.06 -22.62 -14.15
N PRO A 787 15.06 -21.78 -14.48
CA PRO A 787 13.68 -22.10 -14.14
C PRO A 787 13.33 -23.49 -14.70
N PRO A 788 12.60 -24.30 -13.95
CA PRO A 788 12.20 -25.63 -14.40
C PRO A 788 11.45 -25.47 -15.73
N ARG A 789 12.00 -26.04 -16.80
CA ARG A 789 11.28 -26.14 -18.06
C ARG A 789 10.07 -27.04 -17.76
N GLY A 790 8.86 -26.50 -17.87
CA GLY A 790 7.66 -27.33 -17.92
C GLY A 790 7.85 -28.40 -19.00
N GLN A 791 7.11 -29.50 -18.92
CA GLN A 791 7.05 -30.56 -19.93
C GLN A 791 6.49 -30.01 -21.27
N ALA A 792 7.23 -29.11 -21.90
CA ALA A 792 6.91 -28.48 -23.18
C ALA A 792 7.13 -29.46 -24.35
N GLY A 793 7.52 -30.71 -24.09
CA GLY A 793 7.69 -31.74 -25.09
C GLY A 793 6.38 -32.28 -25.66
N GLU A 794 5.30 -32.37 -24.86
CA GLU A 794 4.09 -33.08 -25.31
C GLU A 794 3.01 -32.16 -25.91
N TYR A 795 2.96 -30.88 -25.52
CA TYR A 795 1.88 -29.98 -25.96
C TYR A 795 2.29 -28.99 -27.08
N SER A 796 3.58 -28.94 -27.44
CA SER A 796 4.04 -28.09 -28.55
C SER A 796 3.48 -28.56 -29.91
N HIS A 797 3.22 -29.87 -30.07
CA HIS A 797 2.63 -30.43 -31.28
C HIS A 797 1.15 -30.06 -31.46
N LEU A 798 0.41 -29.82 -30.37
CA LEU A 798 -0.99 -29.38 -30.42
C LEU A 798 -1.12 -27.88 -30.77
N LEU A 799 -0.10 -27.06 -30.48
CA LEU A 799 -0.04 -25.66 -30.89
C LEU A 799 0.59 -25.46 -32.28
N ALA A 800 1.35 -26.45 -32.78
CA ALA A 800 1.96 -26.43 -34.11
C ALA A 800 0.95 -26.66 -35.25
N GLY A 801 -0.24 -27.21 -34.97
CA GLY A 801 -1.31 -27.41 -35.95
C GLY A 801 -1.96 -26.13 -36.49
N VAL A 802 -1.55 -24.94 -36.02
CA VAL A 802 -2.05 -23.63 -36.48
C VAL A 802 -1.01 -22.87 -37.32
N ARG A 803 0.11 -23.51 -37.69
CA ARG A 803 1.06 -22.97 -38.69
C ARG A 803 1.39 -24.03 -39.72
N GLY A 804 0.54 -24.13 -40.74
CA GLY A 804 0.78 -24.92 -41.93
C GLY A 804 0.17 -24.25 -43.15
N HIS A 805 0.83 -23.20 -43.65
CA HIS A 805 0.98 -22.90 -45.09
C HIS A 805 1.85 -21.65 -45.22
N VAL A 806 3.17 -21.88 -45.31
CA VAL A 806 4.05 -20.99 -46.06
C VAL A 806 4.22 -21.69 -47.40
N THR A 807 3.55 -21.18 -48.42
CA THR A 807 3.85 -21.51 -49.82
C THR A 807 5.14 -20.78 -50.22
N GLU A 808 6.03 -21.50 -50.89
CA GLU A 808 7.29 -21.00 -51.42
C GLU A 808 7.07 -19.87 -52.45
N PRO A 809 8.01 -18.92 -52.58
CA PRO A 809 7.89 -17.81 -53.51
C PRO A 809 8.54 -18.20 -54.85
N ASP A 810 7.78 -18.66 -55.85
CA ASP A 810 8.29 -18.68 -57.23
C ASP A 810 7.25 -18.74 -58.38
N ASP A 811 5.93 -18.60 -58.13
CA ASP A 811 4.94 -18.59 -59.22
C ASP A 811 3.99 -17.39 -59.14
N LEU A 812 4.53 -16.17 -59.27
CA LEU A 812 3.74 -14.92 -59.18
C LEU A 812 3.97 -13.96 -60.35
N ASP A 813 4.15 -14.50 -61.56
CA ASP A 813 4.22 -13.68 -62.79
C ASP A 813 3.17 -14.03 -63.88
N ASP A 814 2.32 -15.05 -63.71
CA ASP A 814 1.42 -15.49 -64.80
C ASP A 814 -0.11 -15.37 -64.51
N ALA A 815 -0.53 -14.61 -63.51
CA ALA A 815 -1.96 -14.47 -63.17
C ALA A 815 -2.45 -13.02 -63.02
N LEU A 816 -1.87 -12.09 -63.80
CA LEU A 816 -2.41 -10.76 -64.01
C LEU A 816 -2.97 -10.63 -65.44
N ASP A 817 -4.00 -11.41 -65.77
CA ASP A 817 -4.88 -11.13 -66.89
C ASP A 817 -6.23 -11.84 -66.69
N GLY A 818 -7.30 -11.05 -66.51
CA GLY A 818 -8.67 -11.58 -66.47
C GLY A 818 -9.57 -10.86 -65.47
N ALA A 819 -10.24 -9.81 -65.94
CA ALA A 819 -11.41 -9.24 -65.28
C ALA A 819 -12.59 -10.23 -65.37
N ASP A 820 -13.30 -10.50 -64.27
CA ASP A 820 -14.77 -10.58 -64.27
C ASP A 820 -15.39 -10.64 -62.87
N ASP A 821 -16.64 -10.20 -62.81
CA ASP A 821 -17.51 -10.03 -61.65
C ASP A 821 -17.98 -11.37 -61.00
N GLY A 822 -17.96 -11.46 -59.67
CA GLY A 822 -18.63 -12.54 -58.93
C GLY A 822 -18.30 -12.59 -57.43
N GLU A 823 -19.31 -12.55 -56.56
CA GLU A 823 -19.18 -12.82 -55.11
C GLU A 823 -18.63 -14.23 -54.84
N PRO A 824 -17.65 -14.43 -53.94
CA PRO A 824 -17.23 -15.77 -53.56
C PRO A 824 -18.04 -16.33 -52.38
N GLU A 825 -18.66 -17.49 -52.61
CA GLU A 825 -19.25 -18.38 -51.61
C GLU A 825 -18.25 -18.78 -50.52
N VAL A 826 -18.72 -18.82 -49.27
CA VAL A 826 -17.94 -19.25 -48.10
C VAL A 826 -17.98 -20.79 -47.99
N PRO A 827 -16.83 -21.50 -47.94
CA PRO A 827 -16.83 -22.95 -47.74
C PRO A 827 -17.20 -23.31 -46.29
N THR A 828 -18.20 -24.16 -46.14
CA THR A 828 -18.62 -24.73 -44.86
C THR A 828 -17.74 -25.95 -44.53
N ILE A 829 -16.94 -25.88 -43.46
CA ILE A 829 -16.18 -27.03 -42.95
C ILE A 829 -17.06 -27.85 -42.01
N VAL A 830 -17.39 -29.07 -42.43
CA VAL A 830 -18.04 -30.10 -41.62
C VAL A 830 -16.97 -30.84 -40.82
N VAL A 831 -17.05 -30.81 -39.49
CA VAL A 831 -16.18 -31.60 -38.61
C VAL A 831 -16.83 -32.94 -38.32
N THR A 832 -16.30 -34.01 -38.89
CA THR A 832 -16.64 -35.40 -38.55
C THR A 832 -15.93 -35.83 -37.26
N ARG A 833 -16.68 -36.50 -36.39
CA ARG A 833 -16.28 -37.03 -35.08
C ARG A 833 -15.33 -38.22 -35.26
N VAL A 834 -14.16 -38.21 -34.62
CA VAL A 834 -13.26 -39.37 -34.57
C VAL A 834 -13.46 -40.08 -33.23
N ASP A 835 -13.76 -41.38 -33.28
CA ASP A 835 -14.04 -42.24 -32.13
C ASP A 835 -12.78 -42.58 -31.31
N ALA A 836 -13.00 -42.79 -30.01
CA ALA A 836 -11.97 -43.07 -29.01
C ALA A 836 -11.35 -44.47 -29.17
N VAL A 837 -10.02 -44.54 -29.11
CA VAL A 837 -9.24 -45.79 -29.04
C VAL A 837 -9.23 -46.31 -27.60
N ARG A 838 -9.65 -47.58 -27.39
CA ARG A 838 -9.57 -48.31 -26.11
C ARG A 838 -8.13 -48.80 -25.82
N PRO A 839 -7.68 -48.86 -24.55
CA PRO A 839 -6.40 -49.50 -24.22
C PRO A 839 -6.54 -51.03 -24.19
N ALA A 840 -5.51 -51.70 -24.73
CA ALA A 840 -5.39 -53.15 -24.78
C ALA A 840 -5.04 -53.78 -23.43
N THR A 841 -5.59 -54.98 -23.23
CA THR A 841 -5.39 -55.92 -22.12
C THR A 841 -3.98 -56.52 -22.09
N ALA A 842 -3.44 -56.70 -20.88
CA ALA A 842 -2.36 -57.67 -20.62
C ALA A 842 -2.54 -58.27 -19.21
N GLU A 843 -3.13 -59.46 -19.16
CA GLU A 843 -3.00 -60.40 -18.04
C GLU A 843 -1.74 -61.26 -18.26
N GLN A 844 -0.93 -61.44 -17.23
CA GLN A 844 -0.24 -62.72 -16.95
C GLN A 844 0.18 -62.81 -15.47
N SER A 845 -0.21 -63.95 -14.88
CA SER A 845 -0.15 -64.36 -13.46
C SER A 845 1.24 -64.57 -12.87
N MET A 846 1.40 -64.44 -11.54
CA MET A 846 1.71 -65.59 -10.65
C MET A 846 1.93 -65.24 -9.16
N THR A 847 1.17 -65.97 -8.32
CA THR A 847 1.50 -66.57 -6.99
C THR A 847 1.60 -65.74 -5.70
N ALA A 848 1.16 -66.40 -4.62
CA ALA A 848 0.70 -65.87 -3.34
C ALA A 848 1.53 -66.35 -2.14
N LEU A 849 1.59 -65.48 -1.11
CA LEU A 849 1.61 -65.72 0.37
C LEU A 849 2.83 -66.47 1.00
N PRO A 850 3.12 -66.32 2.33
CA PRO A 850 2.18 -65.98 3.40
C PRO A 850 2.61 -64.99 4.53
N SER A 851 1.57 -64.65 5.28
CA SER A 851 1.43 -64.04 6.60
C SER A 851 2.21 -64.69 7.74
N GLY A 852 2.61 -63.88 8.73
CA GLY A 852 3.08 -64.33 10.05
C GLY A 852 2.58 -63.41 11.17
N ASP A 853 1.79 -63.99 12.07
CA ASP A 853 1.30 -63.45 13.34
C ASP A 853 2.38 -63.44 14.44
N GLY A 854 2.19 -62.64 15.51
CA GLY A 854 2.87 -62.78 16.80
C GLY A 854 3.20 -61.43 17.47
N VAL A 855 2.31 -60.85 18.29
CA VAL A 855 2.20 -61.02 19.76
C VAL A 855 3.44 -60.54 20.55
N SER A 856 3.25 -59.46 21.33
CA SER A 856 4.03 -59.09 22.53
C SER A 856 3.34 -59.72 23.76
N PRO A 857 4.01 -60.06 24.90
CA PRO A 857 4.41 -59.01 25.86
C PRO A 857 5.57 -59.32 26.89
N ALA A 858 6.13 -58.22 27.43
CA ALA A 858 6.51 -57.92 28.83
C ALA A 858 7.58 -58.70 29.66
N THR A 859 8.15 -57.93 30.62
CA THR A 859 9.05 -58.24 31.78
C THR A 859 10.56 -58.26 31.45
N THR A 860 11.52 -57.66 32.18
CA THR A 860 11.67 -57.33 33.62
C THR A 860 12.87 -56.37 33.83
N GLU A 861 12.81 -55.44 34.80
CA GLU A 861 13.95 -54.76 35.48
C GLU A 861 14.37 -55.58 36.75
N PRO A 862 15.33 -55.21 37.67
CA PRO A 862 16.38 -54.15 37.74
C PRO A 862 17.75 -54.58 38.36
N GLY A 863 18.72 -53.64 38.50
CA GLY A 863 19.82 -53.68 39.48
C GLY A 863 20.66 -52.38 39.55
N ARG A 864 20.49 -51.55 40.60
CA ARG A 864 21.45 -51.08 41.67
C ARG A 864 22.79 -50.47 41.18
N GLU A 865 23.28 -49.31 41.62
CA GLU A 865 23.66 -48.86 43.00
C GLU A 865 24.01 -47.33 42.98
N SER A 866 23.48 -46.50 43.89
CA SER A 866 24.12 -45.84 45.09
C SER A 866 24.85 -44.49 44.87
N ASP A 867 24.29 -43.40 45.41
CA ASP A 867 24.84 -42.60 46.54
C ASP A 867 24.29 -41.15 46.63
N GLY A 868 23.85 -40.75 47.84
CA GLY A 868 23.53 -39.36 48.24
C GLY A 868 24.74 -38.64 48.86
N PRO A 869 24.63 -37.49 49.60
CA PRO A 869 23.49 -37.09 50.45
C PRO A 869 23.13 -35.57 50.59
N ARG A 870 21.92 -35.34 51.16
CA ARG A 870 21.45 -34.34 52.18
C ARG A 870 21.55 -32.80 52.01
N THR A 871 20.40 -32.11 52.16
CA THR A 871 19.90 -31.23 53.26
C THR A 871 18.80 -30.31 52.68
N GLY A 872 17.71 -29.84 53.30
CA GLY A 872 17.09 -29.92 54.62
C GLY A 872 15.67 -29.28 54.53
N SER A 873 14.78 -29.67 55.44
CA SER A 873 13.34 -29.33 55.59
C SER A 873 13.15 -27.97 56.33
N PRO A 874 11.97 -27.52 56.87
CA PRO A 874 10.58 -28.05 56.84
C PRO A 874 9.43 -26.99 56.78
N GLY A 875 8.16 -27.46 56.72
CA GLY A 875 6.99 -26.73 57.22
C GLY A 875 5.63 -27.22 56.68
N GLY A 876 4.92 -28.09 57.42
CA GLY A 876 3.51 -28.49 57.18
C GLY A 876 2.48 -27.58 57.89
N PRO A 877 1.26 -28.02 58.27
CA PRO A 877 0.55 -29.27 57.91
C PRO A 877 -1.01 -29.13 57.73
N THR A 878 -1.68 -30.29 57.57
CA THR A 878 -3.06 -30.67 58.03
C THR A 878 -4.31 -30.11 57.31
N GLN A 879 -5.46 -30.80 57.13
CA GLN A 879 -5.95 -32.18 57.38
C GLN A 879 -7.38 -32.34 56.77
N THR A 880 -7.80 -33.61 56.53
CA THR A 880 -9.18 -34.20 56.65
C THR A 880 -10.33 -33.63 55.78
N GLY A 881 -11.24 -34.39 55.16
CA GLY A 881 -11.86 -35.70 55.45
C GLY A 881 -13.34 -35.67 54.96
N PRO A 882 -14.08 -36.79 54.91
CA PRO A 882 -14.91 -37.15 53.74
C PRO A 882 -16.42 -37.44 53.99
N ALA A 883 -17.12 -37.84 52.91
CA ALA A 883 -18.11 -38.94 52.81
C ALA A 883 -19.65 -38.68 52.86
N GLN A 884 -20.29 -39.27 51.82
CA GLN A 884 -21.51 -40.12 51.79
C GLN A 884 -22.95 -39.55 51.81
N GLY A 885 -23.77 -40.12 50.89
CA GLY A 885 -25.22 -40.34 51.08
C GLY A 885 -26.12 -40.14 49.83
N GLY A 886 -26.48 -41.21 49.10
CA GLY A 886 -27.65 -41.25 48.18
C GLY A 886 -28.96 -41.60 48.95
N PRO A 887 -30.04 -42.19 48.35
CA PRO A 887 -30.41 -42.41 46.94
C PRO A 887 -31.92 -42.12 46.63
N THR A 888 -32.39 -42.28 45.37
CA THR A 888 -33.69 -42.91 44.91
C THR A 888 -34.01 -42.54 43.44
N GLN A 889 -33.99 -43.50 42.50
CA GLN A 889 -35.13 -44.19 41.82
C GLN A 889 -36.03 -43.30 40.94
N ALA A 890 -36.51 -43.66 39.73
CA ALA A 890 -36.36 -44.80 38.83
C ALA A 890 -37.12 -44.51 37.50
N LYS A 891 -36.89 -45.39 36.49
CA LYS A 891 -37.64 -45.63 35.22
C LYS A 891 -37.32 -44.68 34.07
N GLY A 892 -36.97 -45.09 32.84
CA GLY A 892 -36.91 -46.34 32.08
C GLY A 892 -36.79 -45.89 30.60
N ARG A 893 -36.35 -46.63 29.57
CA ARG A 893 -36.13 -48.05 29.31
C ARG A 893 -35.48 -48.14 27.90
N ALA A 894 -34.50 -49.04 27.73
CA ALA A 894 -34.08 -49.75 26.50
C ALA A 894 -33.66 -48.94 25.24
N GLY A 895 -32.65 -49.29 24.45
CA GLY A 895 -31.89 -50.54 24.35
C GLY A 895 -31.51 -50.78 22.88
N ARG A 896 -30.25 -50.48 22.53
CA ARG A 896 -29.35 -51.25 21.64
C ARG A 896 -29.91 -51.84 20.33
N LYS A 897 -29.43 -51.35 19.18
CA LYS A 897 -29.06 -52.20 18.02
C LYS A 897 -27.90 -51.57 17.23
N LYS A 898 -26.78 -52.30 17.18
CA LYS A 898 -25.71 -52.17 16.18
C LYS A 898 -26.32 -52.42 14.80
N SER A 899 -26.05 -51.57 13.81
CA SER A 899 -26.16 -51.94 12.39
C SER A 899 -24.83 -51.63 11.70
N ARG A 900 -24.25 -52.69 11.11
CA ARG A 900 -23.36 -52.60 9.95
C ARG A 900 -24.03 -51.70 8.90
N ARG A 901 -23.27 -50.82 8.26
CA ARG A 901 -23.62 -50.30 6.94
C ARG A 901 -22.55 -50.80 5.97
N ASP A 902 -22.97 -51.77 5.17
CA ASP A 902 -22.25 -52.28 4.03
C ASP A 902 -22.15 -51.18 2.96
N ASN A 903 -21.00 -51.12 2.27
CA ASN A 903 -20.80 -50.29 1.09
C ASN A 903 -21.69 -50.83 -0.04
N VAL A 904 -22.75 -50.11 -0.38
CA VAL A 904 -23.55 -50.41 -1.57
C VAL A 904 -22.93 -49.67 -2.75
N VAL A 905 -22.38 -50.42 -3.71
CA VAL A 905 -22.01 -49.93 -5.03
C VAL A 905 -23.31 -49.66 -5.79
N VAL A 906 -23.49 -48.43 -6.30
CA VAL A 906 -24.63 -48.10 -7.16
C VAL A 906 -24.33 -48.65 -8.54
N VAL A 907 -25.24 -49.50 -9.01
CA VAL A 907 -25.15 -50.25 -10.24
C VAL A 907 -26.33 -49.84 -11.13
N ASP A 908 -26.13 -49.71 -12.43
CA ASP A 908 -27.23 -49.38 -13.35
C ASP A 908 -28.15 -50.58 -13.63
N GLU A 909 -29.18 -50.40 -14.48
CA GLU A 909 -30.18 -51.43 -14.80
C GLU A 909 -29.58 -52.68 -15.48
N ASN A 910 -28.30 -52.63 -15.90
CA ASN A 910 -27.57 -53.75 -16.49
C ASN A 910 -26.54 -54.37 -15.53
N GLY A 911 -26.36 -53.82 -14.33
CA GLY A 911 -25.44 -54.36 -13.33
C GLY A 911 -23.99 -53.88 -13.46
N ASP A 912 -23.73 -52.75 -14.13
CA ASP A 912 -22.41 -52.10 -14.16
C ASP A 912 -22.24 -50.96 -13.11
N PRO A 913 -21.07 -50.83 -12.44
CA PRO A 913 -20.82 -49.79 -11.43
C PRO A 913 -20.82 -48.37 -12.03
N VAL A 914 -21.62 -47.46 -11.46
CA VAL A 914 -21.70 -46.07 -11.92
C VAL A 914 -20.45 -45.29 -11.46
N ALA A 915 -19.60 -44.86 -12.41
CA ALA A 915 -18.45 -43.99 -12.14
C ALA A 915 -18.91 -42.53 -11.92
N PRO A 916 -18.37 -41.79 -10.93
CA PRO A 916 -18.74 -40.39 -10.72
C PRO A 916 -18.14 -39.49 -11.81
N ASP A 917 -19.00 -38.73 -12.49
CA ASP A 917 -18.65 -37.75 -13.52
C ASP A 917 -17.59 -36.74 -13.05
N ALA A 918 -16.55 -36.54 -13.86
CA ALA A 918 -15.61 -35.44 -13.71
C ALA A 918 -16.32 -34.09 -13.92
N PRO A 919 -15.99 -33.03 -13.16
CA PRO A 919 -16.61 -31.72 -13.35
C PRO A 919 -16.20 -31.15 -14.71
N ARG A 920 -17.19 -31.02 -15.61
CA ARG A 920 -17.06 -30.38 -16.92
C ARG A 920 -16.46 -28.97 -16.76
N GLY A 921 -15.22 -28.79 -17.21
CA GLY A 921 -14.61 -27.48 -17.38
C GLY A 921 -15.44 -26.66 -18.37
N LYS A 922 -15.69 -25.40 -18.03
CA LYS A 922 -16.27 -24.45 -18.99
C LYS A 922 -15.28 -24.27 -20.15
N SER A 923 -15.80 -24.35 -21.37
CA SER A 923 -15.06 -24.03 -22.59
C SER A 923 -14.33 -22.70 -22.48
N THR A 924 -13.16 -22.64 -23.10
CA THR A 924 -12.23 -21.52 -23.00
C THR A 924 -12.82 -20.26 -23.64
N PRO A 925 -12.53 -19.04 -23.14
CA PRO A 925 -13.12 -17.81 -23.68
C PRO A 925 -12.69 -17.40 -25.09
N TRP A 926 -11.71 -18.05 -25.72
CA TRP A 926 -11.35 -17.78 -27.12
C TRP A 926 -12.16 -18.62 -28.13
N GLU A 927 -12.87 -19.66 -27.68
CA GLU A 927 -13.83 -20.41 -28.50
C GLU A 927 -15.19 -19.70 -28.66
N ARG A 928 -15.44 -18.66 -27.87
CA ARG A 928 -16.55 -17.73 -28.10
C ARG A 928 -16.00 -16.49 -28.77
N GLY A 929 -16.02 -16.50 -30.10
CA GLY A 929 -15.59 -15.41 -30.97
C GLY A 929 -15.98 -14.04 -30.41
N GLY A 930 -14.98 -13.34 -29.85
CA GLY A 930 -14.99 -11.90 -29.65
C GLY A 930 -14.07 -11.31 -30.69
N ASP A 931 -14.60 -10.38 -31.48
CA ASP A 931 -13.98 -9.81 -32.67
C ASP A 931 -12.49 -9.48 -32.53
N LEU A 932 -11.71 -9.99 -33.48
CA LEU A 932 -10.33 -9.57 -33.72
C LEU A 932 -10.30 -8.10 -34.17
N PRO A 933 -9.31 -7.29 -33.71
CA PRO A 933 -9.23 -5.88 -34.05
C PRO A 933 -8.73 -5.70 -35.49
N GLY A 934 -9.65 -5.47 -36.43
CA GLY A 934 -9.27 -5.30 -37.84
C GLY A 934 -10.33 -4.80 -38.84
N ARG A 935 -11.58 -4.50 -38.43
CA ARG A 935 -12.57 -3.91 -39.36
C ARG A 935 -12.81 -2.43 -39.06
N ARG A 936 -12.13 -1.57 -39.84
CA ARG A 936 -12.64 -0.22 -40.14
C ARG A 936 -13.89 -0.40 -41.01
N LYS A 937 -15.01 0.18 -40.61
CA LYS A 937 -16.14 0.42 -41.51
C LYS A 937 -15.87 1.72 -42.27
N SER A 938 -15.83 1.64 -43.59
CA SER A 938 -16.24 2.71 -44.49
C SER A 938 -17.69 3.07 -44.24
#